data_AF-A2ES44-F1
#
_entry.id   AF-A2ES44-F1
#
_cell.length_a   1.000
_cell.length_b   1.000
_cell.length_c   1.000
_cell.angle_alpha   90.00
_cell.angle_beta   90.00
_cell.angle_gamma   90.00
#
_symmetry.space_group_name_H-M   'P 1'
#
loop_
_entity.id
_entity.type
_entity.pdbx_description
1 polymer ?
#
loop_
_entity_poly.entity_id
_entity_poly.type
_entity_poly.pdbx_seq_one_letter_code
_entity_poly.pdbx_strand_id
1 'polypeptide(L)'
;MQLPQNFDYHLTPAEQKAIERIVPLHQAKIHLAFRANFIYENKEYNNAAIALSEHMITICTPGFLIFTLKFFTSFHLFKITSISTLDDRTAVIEYGNESITICTPVCMRFIRSILRNFILSNPSLPANLRFKFTCHNMDFFPPFHPSLSPSQIFQFTYNAFCSYYDTTYYHEIPMFYHSLLTSGNCIFDLTKLPLKILEYGLQDSAELRPITSSLVYTPFTYGFVCNNFTRHDIFQSIAPIIEQNESIRIIKITDAEAVDGCVQIAHAMENSQNSNIVYWDFSKNKLTDTEAFTAALSTYRAPVKSIKLNFCELSDLSISLLFQSITANEYMHDIEEISLLGSRINAYNADLIMEFLQEIFHNEFIRLKSLHLSYVSNVGQIIAFISQSGFQIEKISITNTNLSDSGEVLCDFVHNAPKLKYLCLDGCKFLKEDMLMLINSIGVNEHVEKIDLSLADVNFSSDDFEEIFNFFSEKIPLKIRSLVLDGCNISVDNLRSFVQKSSDFVRLSKLSLSRIFKEGTPNISYELSQIANISTLESIIIRGDDSHKLGKDLIQLICALRISPTIKMIDFSNNNIGDIGLRCLTNLVLSCTNIKSVVCDGSHPSDFSQIASYMDTLATDYSLLAAPLPVEDIFDLIVGEEENLMKRRISEITNLQTRLENNLSKNRAREGVHSDLTMQDDEILNEIIDKATVDLAGLLSNYELKTHAAITNVVGLPLPFEPEMKQQNSIENDTEDTENNNNYVNSEMMEVVRENGSEIDGLQTLQFNSLLIRRPDAAERVGKAVHSIYLYELGESDSYDDYDEEEENFEIEDEEEPKPSEFNVDDVEIEEKDADEENTK
;
A
#
# COMPACT_ATOMS: atom_id res chain seq x y z
N MET A 1 -18.81 -33.07 -38.65
CA MET A 1 -17.99 -32.38 -39.67
C MET A 1 -17.02 -33.40 -40.26
N GLN A 2 -16.89 -33.53 -41.58
CA GLN A 2 -15.88 -34.42 -42.18
C GLN A 2 -14.93 -33.59 -43.03
N LEU A 3 -13.65 -33.58 -42.66
CA LEU A 3 -12.61 -32.97 -43.48
C LEU A 3 -12.38 -33.80 -44.76
N PRO A 4 -12.06 -33.15 -45.89
CA PRO A 4 -11.58 -33.83 -47.08
C PRO A 4 -10.38 -34.75 -46.77
N GLN A 5 -10.26 -35.88 -47.48
CA GLN A 5 -9.14 -36.84 -47.28
C GLN A 5 -7.75 -36.19 -47.41
N ASN A 6 -7.62 -35.15 -48.24
CA ASN A 6 -6.37 -34.41 -48.49
C ASN A 6 -6.46 -32.96 -48.00
N PHE A 7 -7.08 -32.71 -46.84
CA PHE A 7 -7.17 -31.37 -46.30
C PHE A 7 -5.78 -30.83 -45.90
N ASP A 8 -5.32 -29.80 -46.60
CA ASP A 8 -4.06 -29.12 -46.28
C ASP A 8 -4.31 -27.99 -45.28
N TYR A 9 -3.83 -28.20 -44.05
CA TYR A 9 -3.97 -27.24 -42.97
C TYR A 9 -2.92 -26.11 -43.03
N HIS A 10 -1.92 -26.17 -43.90
CA HIS A 10 -0.90 -25.12 -43.96
C HIS A 10 -1.44 -23.86 -44.63
N LEU A 11 -1.14 -22.69 -44.08
CA LEU A 11 -1.44 -21.43 -44.76
C LEU A 11 -0.45 -21.20 -45.91
N THR A 12 -0.94 -20.67 -47.04
CA THR A 12 -0.05 -20.14 -48.07
C THR A 12 0.70 -18.90 -47.54
N PRO A 13 1.85 -18.53 -48.11
CA PRO A 13 2.56 -17.30 -47.71
C PRO A 13 1.69 -16.02 -47.82
N ALA A 14 0.73 -16.00 -48.75
CA ALA A 14 -0.22 -14.89 -48.89
C ALA A 14 -1.25 -14.86 -47.75
N GLU A 15 -1.80 -16.02 -47.37
CA GLU A 15 -2.71 -16.12 -46.22
C GLU A 15 -1.98 -15.85 -44.91
N GLN A 16 -0.75 -16.33 -44.74
CA GLN A 16 0.10 -16.05 -43.58
C GLN A 16 0.30 -14.53 -43.40
N LYS A 17 0.71 -13.84 -44.45
CA LYS A 17 0.84 -12.37 -44.44
C LYS A 17 -0.50 -11.65 -44.23
N ALA A 18 -1.61 -12.24 -44.68
CA ALA A 18 -2.93 -11.67 -44.47
C ALA A 18 -3.38 -11.80 -43.02
N ILE A 19 -3.15 -12.96 -42.37
CA ILE A 19 -3.52 -13.18 -40.97
C ILE A 19 -2.65 -12.34 -40.04
N GLU A 20 -1.35 -12.20 -40.31
CA GLU A 20 -0.44 -11.31 -39.57
C GLU A 20 -0.87 -9.84 -39.56
N ARG A 21 -1.58 -9.39 -40.61
CA ARG A 21 -2.15 -8.03 -40.69
C ARG A 21 -3.48 -7.88 -39.95
N ILE A 22 -4.16 -8.99 -39.69
CA ILE A 22 -5.49 -9.01 -39.04
C ILE A 22 -5.34 -9.21 -37.54
N VAL A 23 -4.36 -10.02 -37.10
CA VAL A 23 -4.03 -10.19 -35.69
C VAL A 23 -3.63 -8.83 -35.10
N PRO A 24 -4.13 -8.46 -33.89
CA PRO A 24 -3.78 -7.18 -33.26
C PRO A 24 -2.26 -6.99 -33.18
N LEU A 25 -1.78 -5.76 -33.38
CA LEU A 25 -0.35 -5.44 -33.39
C LEU A 25 0.35 -5.85 -32.08
N HIS A 26 -0.29 -5.64 -30.93
CA HIS A 26 0.21 -6.06 -29.62
C HIS A 26 0.17 -7.59 -29.41
N GLN A 27 -0.32 -8.35 -30.38
CA GLN A 27 -0.40 -9.81 -30.43
C GLN A 27 0.22 -10.39 -31.71
N ALA A 28 1.00 -9.59 -32.44
CA ALA A 28 1.52 -9.97 -33.76
C ALA A 28 2.46 -11.18 -33.73
N LYS A 29 2.98 -11.57 -32.56
CA LYS A 29 3.73 -12.83 -32.38
C LYS A 29 2.75 -14.00 -32.40
N ILE A 30 2.54 -14.57 -33.58
CA ILE A 30 1.68 -15.73 -33.80
C ILE A 30 2.46 -17.00 -33.44
N HIS A 31 1.97 -17.77 -32.46
CA HIS A 31 2.57 -19.04 -32.04
C HIS A 31 2.16 -20.21 -32.94
N LEU A 32 0.96 -20.15 -33.53
CA LEU A 32 0.44 -21.19 -34.41
C LEU A 32 -0.61 -20.60 -35.35
N ALA A 33 -0.53 -20.88 -36.65
CA ALA A 33 -1.60 -20.55 -37.59
C ALA A 33 -1.84 -21.69 -38.59
N PHE A 34 -3.11 -21.98 -38.89
CA PHE A 34 -3.51 -23.11 -39.72
C PHE A 34 -4.89 -22.90 -40.36
N ARG A 35 -5.21 -23.71 -41.37
CA ARG A 35 -6.55 -23.84 -41.93
C ARG A 35 -7.40 -24.81 -41.12
N ALA A 36 -8.67 -24.48 -40.96
CA ALA A 36 -9.66 -25.33 -40.32
C ALA A 36 -11.05 -25.13 -40.93
N ASN A 37 -11.92 -26.11 -40.70
CA ASN A 37 -13.35 -25.89 -40.79
C ASN A 37 -13.87 -25.62 -39.37
N PHE A 38 -14.88 -24.77 -39.23
CA PHE A 38 -15.50 -24.53 -37.93
C PHE A 38 -17.02 -24.37 -38.01
N ILE A 39 -17.71 -24.67 -36.90
CA ILE A 39 -19.13 -24.35 -36.70
C ILE A 39 -19.22 -23.24 -35.66
N TYR A 40 -19.98 -22.21 -36.01
CA TYR A 40 -20.35 -21.11 -35.12
C TYR A 40 -21.85 -20.82 -35.34
N GLU A 41 -22.63 -20.76 -34.26
CA GLU A 41 -24.10 -20.57 -34.31
C GLU A 41 -24.81 -21.55 -35.28
N ASN A 42 -24.44 -22.83 -35.23
CA ASN A 42 -24.96 -23.89 -36.11
C ASN A 42 -24.68 -23.69 -37.62
N LYS A 43 -23.81 -22.73 -37.99
CA LYS A 43 -23.39 -22.50 -39.36
C LYS A 43 -21.97 -22.99 -39.57
N GLU A 44 -21.77 -23.75 -40.65
CA GLU A 44 -20.46 -24.30 -41.02
C GLU A 44 -19.69 -23.31 -41.91
N TYR A 45 -18.42 -23.13 -41.58
CA TYR A 45 -17.46 -22.29 -42.28
C TYR A 45 -16.28 -23.16 -42.70
N ASN A 46 -15.97 -23.16 -44.00
CA ASN A 46 -14.94 -24.00 -44.59
C ASN A 46 -13.68 -23.19 -44.95
N ASN A 47 -12.52 -23.83 -44.84
CA ASN A 47 -11.21 -23.25 -45.17
C ASN A 47 -10.93 -21.91 -44.46
N ALA A 48 -11.36 -21.79 -43.21
CA ALA A 48 -11.03 -20.65 -42.37
C ALA A 48 -9.54 -20.70 -41.98
N ALA A 49 -8.94 -19.54 -41.74
CA ALA A 49 -7.61 -19.44 -41.13
C ALA A 49 -7.76 -19.10 -39.65
N ILE A 50 -7.12 -19.87 -38.79
CA ILE A 50 -7.11 -19.67 -37.34
C ILE A 50 -5.67 -19.38 -36.92
N ALA A 51 -5.46 -18.34 -36.14
CA ALA A 51 -4.19 -18.00 -35.51
C ALA A 51 -4.32 -17.96 -33.98
N LEU A 52 -3.34 -18.52 -33.30
CA LEU A 52 -3.11 -18.40 -31.87
C LEU A 52 -1.89 -17.49 -31.67
N SER A 53 -2.10 -16.33 -31.05
CA SER A 53 -1.02 -15.51 -30.49
C SER A 53 -0.75 -15.91 -29.04
N GLU A 54 0.03 -15.10 -28.32
CA GLU A 54 0.27 -15.31 -26.88
C GLU A 54 -1.04 -15.42 -26.09
N HIS A 55 -1.97 -14.47 -26.27
CA HIS A 55 -3.18 -14.37 -25.45
C HIS A 55 -4.50 -14.40 -26.21
N MET A 56 -4.47 -14.50 -27.55
CA MET A 56 -5.68 -14.39 -28.37
C MET A 56 -5.79 -15.53 -29.38
N ILE A 57 -7.03 -15.94 -29.64
CA ILE A 57 -7.40 -16.76 -30.79
C ILE A 57 -8.08 -15.86 -31.81
N THR A 58 -7.53 -15.76 -33.02
CA THR A 58 -8.09 -14.97 -34.12
C THR A 58 -8.53 -15.88 -35.26
N ILE A 59 -9.76 -15.68 -35.73
CA ILE A 59 -10.38 -16.51 -36.77
C ILE A 59 -10.73 -15.63 -37.95
N CYS A 60 -10.35 -16.09 -39.14
CA CYS A 60 -10.60 -15.44 -40.41
C CYS A 60 -11.30 -16.39 -41.37
N THR A 61 -12.20 -15.86 -42.19
CA THR A 61 -12.88 -16.61 -43.27
C THR A 61 -12.33 -16.18 -44.63
N PRO A 62 -12.42 -17.03 -45.67
CA PRO A 62 -12.05 -16.64 -47.03
C PRO A 62 -12.86 -15.42 -47.52
N GLY A 63 -12.16 -14.43 -48.08
CA GLY A 63 -12.75 -13.27 -48.72
C GLY A 63 -13.23 -13.55 -50.16
N PHE A 64 -13.82 -12.54 -50.80
CA PHE A 64 -14.35 -12.65 -52.16
C PHE A 64 -13.25 -12.81 -53.22
N LEU A 65 -12.07 -12.26 -52.97
CA LEU A 65 -10.90 -12.41 -53.85
C LEU A 65 -10.06 -13.60 -53.41
N ILE A 66 -9.52 -14.34 -54.38
CA ILE A 66 -8.64 -15.48 -54.14
C ILE A 66 -7.45 -15.03 -53.26
N PHE A 67 -7.19 -15.76 -52.17
CA PHE A 67 -6.15 -15.48 -51.17
C PHE A 67 -6.37 -14.26 -50.25
N THR A 68 -7.58 -13.69 -50.20
CA THR A 68 -7.93 -12.69 -49.19
C THR A 68 -8.55 -13.35 -47.95
N LEU A 69 -8.17 -12.91 -46.77
CA LEU A 69 -8.79 -13.29 -45.50
C LEU A 69 -9.63 -12.14 -44.98
N LYS A 70 -10.82 -12.45 -44.45
CA LYS A 70 -11.70 -11.51 -43.77
C LYS A 70 -11.77 -11.89 -42.29
N PHE A 71 -11.50 -10.93 -41.42
CA PHE A 71 -11.71 -11.08 -39.97
C PHE A 71 -13.13 -11.61 -39.69
N PHE A 72 -13.21 -12.67 -38.88
CA PHE A 72 -14.47 -13.26 -38.42
C PHE A 72 -14.71 -12.92 -36.95
N THR A 73 -13.83 -13.39 -36.06
CA THR A 73 -13.88 -13.08 -34.63
C THR A 73 -12.48 -13.20 -34.02
N SER A 74 -12.30 -12.61 -32.84
CA SER A 74 -11.11 -12.82 -32.01
C SER A 74 -11.48 -12.69 -30.53
N PHE A 75 -10.89 -13.52 -29.69
CA PHE A 75 -11.16 -13.53 -28.26
C PHE A 75 -9.92 -13.92 -27.45
N HIS A 76 -9.85 -13.36 -26.23
CA HIS A 76 -8.76 -13.58 -25.29
C HIS A 76 -8.89 -14.93 -24.58
N LEU A 77 -7.77 -15.55 -24.20
CA LEU A 77 -7.77 -16.84 -23.49
C LEU A 77 -8.54 -16.76 -22.16
N PHE A 78 -8.52 -15.63 -21.48
CA PHE A 78 -9.31 -15.39 -20.25
C PHE A 78 -10.83 -15.40 -20.46
N LYS A 79 -11.33 -15.32 -21.70
CA LYS A 79 -12.77 -15.43 -21.98
C LYS A 79 -13.23 -16.88 -22.15
N ILE A 80 -12.31 -17.84 -22.21
CA ILE A 80 -12.62 -19.27 -22.37
C ILE A 80 -13.24 -19.77 -21.07
N THR A 81 -14.39 -20.43 -21.18
CA THR A 81 -15.11 -21.03 -20.05
C THR A 81 -14.98 -22.55 -20.04
N SER A 82 -14.89 -23.17 -21.22
CA SER A 82 -14.57 -24.59 -21.35
C SER A 82 -13.90 -24.95 -22.67
N ILE A 83 -13.13 -26.03 -22.66
CA ILE A 83 -12.58 -26.69 -23.86
C ILE A 83 -12.86 -28.18 -23.76
N SER A 84 -13.39 -28.77 -24.84
CA SER A 84 -13.67 -30.20 -24.92
C SER A 84 -13.15 -30.79 -26.23
N THR A 85 -12.26 -31.78 -26.18
CA THR A 85 -11.84 -32.52 -27.39
C THR A 85 -12.73 -33.74 -27.61
N LEU A 86 -13.32 -33.84 -28.81
CA LEU A 86 -14.24 -34.92 -29.16
C LEU A 86 -13.50 -36.11 -29.81
N ASP A 87 -12.50 -35.80 -30.63
CA ASP A 87 -11.59 -36.73 -31.28
C ASP A 87 -10.27 -36.00 -31.62
N ASP A 88 -9.31 -36.69 -32.24
CA ASP A 88 -7.99 -36.14 -32.61
C ASP A 88 -8.04 -34.89 -33.49
N ARG A 89 -9.18 -34.62 -34.15
CA ARG A 89 -9.34 -33.55 -35.14
C ARG A 89 -10.35 -32.50 -34.73
N THR A 90 -11.15 -32.73 -33.69
CA THR A 90 -12.31 -31.90 -33.38
C THR A 90 -12.30 -31.47 -31.92
N ALA A 91 -12.41 -30.16 -31.69
CA ALA A 91 -12.57 -29.59 -30.36
C ALA A 91 -13.68 -28.54 -30.34
N VAL A 92 -14.35 -28.43 -29.20
CA VAL A 92 -15.32 -27.40 -28.88
C VAL A 92 -14.66 -26.44 -27.89
N ILE A 93 -14.72 -25.14 -28.18
CA ILE A 93 -14.26 -24.07 -27.30
C ILE A 93 -15.49 -23.23 -26.97
N GLU A 94 -15.81 -23.14 -25.69
CA GLU A 94 -16.83 -22.23 -25.15
C GLU A 94 -16.13 -20.99 -24.59
N TYR A 95 -16.62 -19.81 -24.96
CA TYR A 95 -16.08 -18.55 -24.49
C TYR A 95 -17.20 -17.52 -24.33
N GLY A 96 -17.28 -16.87 -23.17
CA GLY A 96 -18.45 -16.07 -22.80
C GLY A 96 -19.75 -16.86 -22.95
N ASN A 97 -20.66 -16.37 -23.80
CA ASN A 97 -21.92 -17.02 -24.15
C ASN A 97 -21.90 -17.69 -25.54
N GLU A 98 -20.73 -17.80 -26.15
CA GLU A 98 -20.53 -18.32 -27.51
C GLU A 98 -19.84 -19.69 -27.47
N SER A 99 -20.01 -20.46 -28.55
CA SER A 99 -19.35 -21.75 -28.72
C SER A 99 -18.89 -21.92 -30.15
N ILE A 100 -17.67 -22.41 -30.32
CA ILE A 100 -17.08 -22.72 -31.61
C ILE A 100 -16.56 -24.15 -31.63
N THR A 101 -17.00 -24.92 -32.64
CA THR A 101 -16.45 -26.26 -32.90
C THR A 101 -15.44 -26.15 -34.03
N ILE A 102 -14.18 -26.45 -33.76
CA ILE A 102 -13.08 -26.39 -34.74
C ILE A 102 -12.72 -27.83 -35.15
N CYS A 103 -12.60 -28.06 -36.45
CA CYS A 103 -12.15 -29.32 -37.03
C CYS A 103 -10.90 -29.11 -37.90
N THR A 104 -9.78 -29.71 -37.53
CA THR A 104 -8.49 -29.60 -38.22
C THR A 104 -7.57 -30.79 -37.90
N PRO A 105 -6.67 -31.24 -38.82
CA PRO A 105 -5.69 -32.27 -38.50
C PRO A 105 -4.72 -31.92 -37.38
N VAL A 106 -4.54 -30.62 -37.05
CA VAL A 106 -3.64 -30.14 -36.00
C VAL A 106 -4.37 -29.78 -34.70
N CYS A 107 -5.59 -30.29 -34.49
CA CYS A 107 -6.44 -29.93 -33.35
C CYS A 107 -5.74 -30.16 -32.00
N MET A 108 -5.11 -31.31 -31.80
CA MET A 108 -4.42 -31.59 -30.53
C MET A 108 -3.26 -30.64 -30.27
N ARG A 109 -2.44 -30.31 -31.29
CA ARG A 109 -1.35 -29.31 -31.19
C ARG A 109 -1.92 -27.93 -30.81
N PHE A 110 -3.02 -27.54 -31.43
CA PHE A 110 -3.69 -26.26 -31.14
C PHE A 110 -4.22 -26.18 -29.70
N ILE A 111 -4.99 -27.18 -29.24
CA ILE A 111 -5.54 -27.18 -27.88
C ILE A 111 -4.42 -27.22 -26.85
N ARG A 112 -3.37 -28.01 -27.07
CA ARG A 112 -2.16 -28.01 -26.23
C ARG A 112 -1.55 -26.62 -26.10
N SER A 113 -1.36 -25.92 -27.21
CA SER A 113 -0.81 -24.56 -27.19
C SER A 113 -1.71 -23.57 -26.45
N ILE A 114 -3.04 -23.71 -26.55
CA ILE A 114 -3.99 -22.92 -25.75
C ILE A 114 -3.80 -23.18 -24.26
N LEU A 115 -3.77 -24.45 -23.84
CA LEU A 115 -3.56 -24.81 -22.43
C LEU A 115 -2.24 -24.23 -21.89
N ARG A 116 -1.16 -24.40 -22.65
CA ARG A 116 0.17 -23.87 -22.29
C ARG A 116 0.14 -22.36 -22.13
N ASN A 117 -0.36 -21.63 -23.13
CA ASN A 117 -0.43 -20.17 -23.08
C ASN A 117 -1.30 -19.71 -21.90
N PHE A 118 -2.46 -20.33 -21.67
CA PHE A 118 -3.33 -19.99 -20.54
C PHE A 118 -2.63 -20.19 -19.18
N ILE A 119 -1.90 -21.29 -19.01
CA ILE A 119 -1.13 -21.55 -17.78
C ILE A 119 -0.05 -20.48 -17.57
N LEU A 120 0.62 -20.04 -18.64
CA LEU A 120 1.62 -18.98 -18.56
C LEU A 120 1.00 -17.62 -18.26
N SER A 121 -0.17 -17.33 -18.82
CA SER A 121 -0.87 -16.06 -18.64
C SER A 121 -1.40 -15.84 -17.24
N ASN A 122 -1.62 -16.88 -16.44
CA ASN A 122 -2.05 -16.72 -15.05
C ASN A 122 -1.61 -17.91 -14.17
N PRO A 123 -0.31 -18.02 -13.86
CA PRO A 123 0.25 -19.20 -13.19
C PRO A 123 -0.32 -19.40 -11.77
N SER A 124 -0.65 -18.29 -11.08
CA SER A 124 -1.21 -18.30 -9.73
C SER A 124 -2.72 -18.50 -9.67
N LEU A 125 -3.42 -18.61 -10.81
CA LEU A 125 -4.87 -18.78 -10.80
C LEU A 125 -5.28 -20.08 -10.08
N PRO A 126 -6.12 -20.01 -9.03
CA PRO A 126 -6.63 -21.18 -8.33
C PRO A 126 -7.30 -22.18 -9.28
N ALA A 127 -7.09 -23.48 -9.04
CA ALA A 127 -7.53 -24.53 -9.94
C ALA A 127 -9.06 -24.54 -10.19
N ASN A 128 -9.85 -24.19 -9.17
CA ASN A 128 -11.31 -24.06 -9.25
C ASN A 128 -11.79 -22.88 -10.12
N LEU A 129 -10.93 -21.88 -10.37
CA LEU A 129 -11.23 -20.72 -11.21
C LEU A 129 -10.72 -20.87 -12.65
N ARG A 130 -9.97 -21.93 -12.96
CA ARG A 130 -9.54 -22.25 -14.33
C ARG A 130 -10.72 -22.73 -15.17
N PHE A 131 -10.66 -22.54 -16.49
CA PHE A 131 -11.71 -23.05 -17.37
C PHE A 131 -11.77 -24.58 -17.33
N LYS A 132 -12.96 -25.12 -17.59
CA LYS A 132 -13.17 -26.59 -17.59
C LYS A 132 -12.55 -27.21 -18.82
N PHE A 133 -11.62 -28.15 -18.62
CA PHE A 133 -11.01 -28.90 -19.72
C PHE A 133 -11.46 -30.36 -19.68
N THR A 134 -12.00 -30.85 -20.80
CA THR A 134 -12.28 -32.28 -20.99
C THR A 134 -11.63 -32.78 -22.27
N CYS A 135 -11.17 -34.03 -22.27
CA CYS A 135 -10.58 -34.62 -23.45
C CYS A 135 -10.98 -36.08 -23.62
N HIS A 136 -11.05 -36.52 -24.87
CA HIS A 136 -11.31 -37.91 -25.21
C HIS A 136 -10.08 -38.82 -24.94
N ASN A 137 -8.88 -38.25 -24.87
CA ASN A 137 -7.64 -38.96 -24.52
C ASN A 137 -6.65 -38.03 -23.79
N MET A 138 -6.33 -38.36 -22.54
CA MET A 138 -5.41 -37.59 -21.68
C MET A 138 -3.94 -37.72 -22.08
N ASP A 139 -3.54 -38.79 -22.78
CA ASP A 139 -2.14 -39.02 -23.19
C ASP A 139 -1.61 -37.91 -24.12
N PHE A 140 -2.51 -37.17 -24.76
CA PHE A 140 -2.16 -36.01 -25.57
C PHE A 140 -1.83 -34.76 -24.76
N PHE A 141 -2.09 -34.71 -23.46
CA PHE A 141 -1.97 -33.50 -22.65
C PHE A 141 -1.08 -33.76 -21.44
N PRO A 142 0.23 -33.96 -21.64
CA PRO A 142 1.13 -34.12 -20.51
C PRO A 142 1.13 -32.86 -19.63
N PRO A 143 1.40 -32.99 -18.32
CA PRO A 143 1.44 -31.84 -17.42
C PRO A 143 2.46 -30.78 -17.86
N PHE A 144 2.10 -29.50 -17.73
CA PHE A 144 2.99 -28.37 -18.01
C PHE A 144 3.17 -27.53 -16.75
N HIS A 145 4.36 -27.62 -16.16
CA HIS A 145 4.75 -26.93 -14.93
C HIS A 145 6.06 -26.19 -15.16
N PRO A 146 6.02 -24.99 -15.78
CA PRO A 146 7.24 -24.21 -16.00
C PRO A 146 7.81 -23.75 -14.65
N SER A 147 9.13 -23.83 -14.49
CA SER A 147 9.85 -23.35 -13.30
C SER A 147 9.97 -21.83 -13.30
N LEU A 148 8.83 -21.14 -13.19
CA LEU A 148 8.78 -19.69 -13.18
C LEU A 148 9.24 -19.14 -11.84
N SER A 149 10.05 -18.08 -11.87
CA SER A 149 10.33 -17.32 -10.64
C SER A 149 9.10 -16.53 -10.20
N PRO A 150 8.98 -16.15 -8.92
CA PRO A 150 7.92 -15.26 -8.43
C PRO A 150 7.77 -13.98 -9.27
N SER A 151 8.87 -13.41 -9.77
CA SER A 151 8.84 -12.23 -10.64
C SER A 151 8.23 -12.53 -12.02
N GLN A 152 8.49 -13.71 -12.59
CA GLN A 152 7.90 -14.10 -13.88
C GLN A 152 6.42 -14.43 -13.77
N ILE A 153 6.00 -15.00 -12.65
CA ILE A 153 4.58 -15.24 -12.35
C ILE A 153 3.81 -13.92 -12.44
N PHE A 154 4.29 -12.88 -11.76
CA PHE A 154 3.71 -11.54 -11.85
C PHE A 154 3.83 -10.97 -13.27
N GLN A 155 5.01 -11.03 -13.89
CA GLN A 155 5.27 -10.47 -15.22
C GLN A 155 4.31 -11.00 -16.29
N PHE A 156 4.14 -12.32 -16.38
CA PHE A 156 3.28 -12.92 -17.40
C PHE A 156 1.81 -12.65 -17.12
N THR A 157 1.40 -12.64 -15.85
CA THR A 157 0.05 -12.27 -15.46
C THR A 157 -0.25 -10.81 -15.82
N TYR A 158 0.68 -9.91 -15.54
CA TYR A 158 0.59 -8.50 -15.91
C TYR A 158 0.51 -8.33 -17.44
N ASN A 159 1.38 -9.00 -18.22
CA ASN A 159 1.35 -8.96 -19.69
C ASN A 159 0.00 -9.43 -20.24
N ALA A 160 -0.53 -10.53 -19.69
CA ALA A 160 -1.83 -11.07 -20.09
C ALA A 160 -2.97 -10.08 -19.78
N PHE A 161 -2.95 -9.43 -18.62
CA PHE A 161 -3.98 -8.42 -18.32
C PHE A 161 -3.81 -7.13 -19.14
N CYS A 162 -2.60 -6.70 -19.48
CA CYS A 162 -2.39 -5.61 -20.44
C CYS A 162 -3.06 -5.96 -21.78
N SER A 163 -2.85 -7.17 -22.28
CA SER A 163 -3.52 -7.62 -23.52
C SER A 163 -5.04 -7.75 -23.35
N TYR A 164 -5.52 -8.22 -22.21
CA TYR A 164 -6.95 -8.41 -21.95
C TYR A 164 -7.72 -7.08 -21.91
N TYR A 165 -7.12 -6.06 -21.31
CA TYR A 165 -7.69 -4.72 -21.20
C TYR A 165 -7.34 -3.81 -22.38
N ASP A 166 -6.55 -4.29 -23.34
CA ASP A 166 -6.04 -3.55 -24.52
C ASP A 166 -5.25 -2.28 -24.12
N THR A 167 -4.31 -2.45 -23.17
CA THR A 167 -3.48 -1.38 -22.61
C THR A 167 -2.00 -1.60 -22.90
N THR A 168 -1.22 -0.53 -22.78
CA THR A 168 0.24 -0.60 -22.93
C THR A 168 0.89 -1.44 -21.83
N TYR A 169 1.82 -2.31 -22.21
CA TYR A 169 2.71 -3.00 -21.29
C TYR A 169 3.92 -2.10 -20.98
N TYR A 170 4.20 -1.89 -19.70
CA TYR A 170 5.39 -1.16 -19.24
C TYR A 170 6.31 -2.12 -18.51
N HIS A 171 7.49 -2.38 -19.06
CA HIS A 171 8.42 -3.36 -18.51
C HIS A 171 8.99 -2.96 -17.15
N GLU A 172 9.02 -1.67 -16.84
CA GLU A 172 9.46 -1.15 -15.56
C GLU A 172 8.58 -1.59 -14.38
N ILE A 173 7.31 -1.97 -14.62
CA ILE A 173 6.43 -2.48 -13.55
C ILE A 173 6.88 -3.88 -13.09
N PRO A 174 7.11 -4.87 -13.98
CA PRO A 174 7.75 -6.12 -13.59
C PRO A 174 9.16 -5.97 -13.01
N MET A 175 9.96 -5.02 -13.50
CA MET A 175 11.27 -4.71 -12.88
C MET A 175 11.14 -4.19 -11.45
N PHE A 176 10.18 -3.30 -11.22
CA PHE A 176 9.86 -2.82 -9.89
C PHE A 176 9.43 -3.98 -8.99
N TYR A 177 8.50 -4.81 -9.43
CA TYR A 177 8.05 -5.97 -8.66
C TYR A 177 9.18 -6.97 -8.35
N HIS A 178 10.06 -7.21 -9.32
CA HIS A 178 11.26 -8.01 -9.11
C HIS A 178 12.18 -7.42 -8.04
N SER A 179 12.37 -6.10 -8.02
CA SER A 179 13.15 -5.42 -6.98
C SER A 179 12.53 -5.56 -5.58
N LEU A 180 11.19 -5.58 -5.47
CA LEU A 180 10.50 -5.82 -4.20
C LEU A 180 10.81 -7.23 -3.68
N LEU A 181 10.65 -8.24 -4.54
CA LEU A 181 10.87 -9.65 -4.17
C LEU A 181 12.33 -9.91 -3.78
N THR A 182 13.29 -9.45 -4.59
CA THR A 182 14.72 -9.68 -4.34
C THR A 182 15.25 -8.89 -3.13
N SER A 183 14.64 -7.74 -2.82
CA SER A 183 14.94 -7.02 -1.58
C SER A 183 14.20 -7.55 -0.36
N GLY A 184 13.15 -8.36 -0.53
CA GLY A 184 12.28 -8.84 0.54
C GLY A 184 11.27 -7.81 1.03
N ASN A 185 10.93 -6.81 0.20
CA ASN A 185 9.91 -5.83 0.50
C ASN A 185 8.52 -6.39 0.17
N CYS A 186 7.68 -6.54 1.19
CA CYS A 186 6.32 -7.10 1.07
C CYS A 186 5.25 -6.06 0.68
N ILE A 187 5.64 -4.79 0.49
CA ILE A 187 4.73 -3.68 0.24
C ILE A 187 4.82 -3.25 -1.22
N PHE A 188 3.72 -3.35 -1.94
CA PHE A 188 3.57 -2.76 -3.27
C PHE A 188 3.20 -1.28 -3.11
N ASP A 189 4.23 -0.43 -3.05
CA ASP A 189 4.06 1.02 -2.97
C ASP A 189 4.09 1.63 -4.38
N LEU A 190 2.91 2.02 -4.85
CA LEU A 190 2.70 2.61 -6.17
C LEU A 190 3.51 3.90 -6.34
N THR A 191 3.75 4.65 -5.26
CA THR A 191 4.51 5.92 -5.28
C THR A 191 5.97 5.77 -5.66
N LYS A 192 6.47 4.53 -5.61
CA LYS A 192 7.86 4.18 -5.95
C LYS A 192 8.04 3.83 -7.42
N LEU A 193 6.97 3.74 -8.18
CA LEU A 193 7.07 3.60 -9.64
C LEU A 193 7.69 4.87 -10.25
N PRO A 194 8.38 4.74 -11.40
CA PRO A 194 8.84 5.88 -12.18
C PRO A 194 7.75 6.92 -12.39
N LEU A 195 8.06 8.20 -12.14
CA LEU A 195 7.10 9.29 -12.24
C LEU A 195 6.33 9.30 -13.58
N LYS A 196 7.01 8.99 -14.69
CA LYS A 196 6.43 8.92 -16.04
C LYS A 196 5.31 7.88 -16.20
N ILE A 197 5.30 6.86 -15.34
CA ILE A 197 4.34 5.74 -15.35
C ILE A 197 3.14 6.09 -14.46
N LEU A 198 3.38 6.83 -13.39
CA LEU A 198 2.39 7.11 -12.36
C LEU A 198 1.56 8.36 -12.64
N GLU A 199 2.19 9.42 -13.14
CA GLU A 199 1.61 10.78 -13.19
C GLU A 199 0.86 11.04 -14.50
N TYR A 200 -0.47 11.22 -14.41
CA TYR A 200 -1.36 11.51 -15.55
C TYR A 200 -0.96 12.79 -16.31
N GLY A 201 -0.36 13.76 -15.64
CA GLY A 201 0.04 15.03 -16.24
C GLY A 201 1.28 14.98 -17.13
N LEU A 202 2.06 13.88 -17.13
CA LEU A 202 3.40 13.84 -17.73
C LEU A 202 3.54 12.93 -18.97
N GLN A 203 2.59 12.03 -19.28
CA GLN A 203 2.51 11.18 -20.49
C GLN A 203 1.35 10.16 -20.40
N ASP A 204 1.34 9.11 -21.26
CA ASP A 204 0.51 7.91 -21.07
C ASP A 204 0.94 7.20 -19.77
N SER A 205 0.20 7.44 -18.68
CA SER A 205 0.36 6.73 -17.41
C SER A 205 -0.10 5.28 -17.52
N ALA A 206 0.47 4.38 -16.73
CA ALA A 206 -0.01 3.01 -16.65
C ALA A 206 -1.43 2.94 -16.06
N GLU A 207 -2.28 2.15 -16.73
CA GLU A 207 -3.57 1.76 -16.16
C GLU A 207 -3.35 0.85 -14.94
N LEU A 208 -4.11 1.07 -13.87
CA LEU A 208 -3.99 0.25 -12.65
C LEU A 208 -4.61 -1.12 -12.79
N ARG A 209 -5.63 -1.27 -13.65
CA ARG A 209 -6.39 -2.52 -13.73
C ARG A 209 -5.50 -3.73 -14.05
N PRO A 210 -4.56 -3.68 -15.03
CA PRO A 210 -3.62 -4.77 -15.22
C PRO A 210 -2.70 -5.03 -14.01
N ILE A 211 -2.21 -3.98 -13.35
CA ILE A 211 -1.31 -4.09 -12.17
C ILE A 211 -2.03 -4.74 -11.00
N THR A 212 -3.21 -4.25 -10.68
CA THR A 212 -4.02 -4.73 -9.56
C THR A 212 -4.52 -6.15 -9.82
N SER A 213 -4.96 -6.45 -11.06
CA SER A 213 -5.36 -7.80 -11.47
C SER A 213 -4.22 -8.82 -11.34
N SER A 214 -2.97 -8.43 -11.61
CA SER A 214 -1.82 -9.33 -11.44
C SER A 214 -1.39 -9.53 -9.98
N LEU A 215 -1.86 -8.70 -9.06
CA LEU A 215 -1.63 -8.88 -7.62
C LEU A 215 -2.67 -9.79 -6.96
N VAL A 216 -3.86 -9.96 -7.55
CA VAL A 216 -5.01 -10.65 -6.93
C VAL A 216 -4.64 -12.00 -6.31
N TYR A 217 -4.01 -12.89 -7.07
CA TYR A 217 -3.65 -14.24 -6.61
C TYR A 217 -2.16 -14.37 -6.28
N THR A 218 -1.46 -13.25 -6.10
CA THR A 218 -0.02 -13.27 -5.83
C THR A 218 0.23 -13.25 -4.32
N PRO A 219 0.88 -14.28 -3.75
CA PRO A 219 0.99 -14.44 -2.29
C PRO A 219 2.12 -13.63 -1.65
N PHE A 220 2.91 -12.90 -2.44
CA PHE A 220 4.13 -12.22 -1.99
C PHE A 220 3.90 -10.75 -1.56
N THR A 221 2.66 -10.26 -1.62
CA THR A 221 2.33 -8.86 -1.36
C THR A 221 1.36 -8.75 -0.18
N TYR A 222 1.79 -8.05 0.86
CA TYR A 222 1.08 -7.92 2.14
C TYR A 222 0.56 -6.49 2.37
N GLY A 223 1.03 -5.51 1.61
CA GLY A 223 0.53 -4.14 1.67
C GLY A 223 0.42 -3.52 0.29
N PHE A 224 -0.62 -2.71 0.10
CA PHE A 224 -0.78 -1.86 -1.08
C PHE A 224 -0.82 -0.39 -0.64
N VAL A 225 0.06 0.42 -1.23
CA VAL A 225 0.26 1.81 -0.83
C VAL A 225 0.21 2.76 -2.02
N CYS A 226 -0.48 3.89 -1.86
CA CYS A 226 -0.46 5.01 -2.79
C CYS A 226 -0.62 6.32 -2.02
N ASN A 227 0.40 7.17 -2.00
CA ASN A 227 0.45 8.38 -1.18
C ASN A 227 0.84 9.62 -2.01
N ASN A 228 0.08 10.72 -1.92
CA ASN A 228 0.43 12.02 -2.52
C ASN A 228 0.64 11.95 -4.06
N PHE A 229 -0.20 11.21 -4.77
CA PHE A 229 -0.20 11.13 -6.24
C PHE A 229 -1.62 11.07 -6.76
N THR A 230 -1.95 11.87 -7.77
CA THR A 230 -3.29 11.91 -8.37
C THR A 230 -3.61 10.59 -9.07
N ARG A 231 -4.50 9.78 -8.47
CA ARG A 231 -5.00 8.49 -9.00
C ARG A 231 -6.48 8.32 -8.64
N HIS A 232 -7.35 9.01 -9.37
CA HIS A 232 -8.79 8.98 -9.10
C HIS A 232 -9.41 7.57 -9.17
N ASP A 233 -8.87 6.67 -9.99
CA ASP A 233 -9.36 5.31 -10.23
C ASP A 233 -8.84 4.27 -9.23
N ILE A 234 -8.05 4.67 -8.23
CA ILE A 234 -7.33 3.74 -7.34
C ILE A 234 -8.27 2.88 -6.48
N PHE A 235 -9.33 3.45 -5.90
CA PHE A 235 -10.25 2.75 -5.02
C PHE A 235 -11.01 1.64 -5.77
N GLN A 236 -11.52 1.96 -6.96
CA GLN A 236 -12.16 0.98 -7.83
C GLN A 236 -11.17 -0.11 -8.28
N SER A 237 -9.93 0.28 -8.59
CA SER A 237 -8.92 -0.64 -9.12
C SER A 237 -8.44 -1.68 -8.10
N ILE A 238 -8.42 -1.35 -6.80
CA ILE A 238 -7.96 -2.29 -5.77
C ILE A 238 -9.06 -3.22 -5.24
N ALA A 239 -10.33 -2.99 -5.60
CA ALA A 239 -11.44 -3.83 -5.14
C ALA A 239 -11.23 -5.34 -5.38
N PRO A 240 -10.72 -5.81 -6.55
CA PRO A 240 -10.43 -7.23 -6.74
C PRO A 240 -9.37 -7.80 -5.80
N ILE A 241 -8.42 -6.97 -5.36
CA ILE A 241 -7.40 -7.38 -4.38
C ILE A 241 -8.06 -7.60 -3.02
N ILE A 242 -8.93 -6.68 -2.59
CA ILE A 242 -9.67 -6.78 -1.32
C ILE A 242 -10.57 -8.04 -1.30
N GLU A 243 -11.20 -8.32 -2.44
CA GLU A 243 -12.14 -9.44 -2.55
C GLU A 243 -11.44 -10.80 -2.50
N GLN A 244 -10.29 -10.96 -3.17
CA GLN A 244 -9.74 -12.29 -3.49
C GLN A 244 -8.30 -12.53 -2.98
N ASN A 245 -7.54 -11.50 -2.61
CA ASN A 245 -6.15 -11.69 -2.18
C ASN A 245 -6.06 -12.16 -0.71
N GLU A 246 -5.38 -13.28 -0.49
CA GLU A 246 -5.28 -13.93 0.82
C GLU A 246 -4.10 -13.42 1.68
N SER A 247 -3.17 -12.67 1.10
CA SER A 247 -1.94 -12.19 1.76
C SER A 247 -2.00 -10.73 2.20
N ILE A 248 -2.88 -9.93 1.60
CA ILE A 248 -2.91 -8.50 1.90
C ILE A 248 -3.42 -8.23 3.31
N ARG A 249 -2.75 -7.32 4.02
CA ARG A 249 -3.02 -6.91 5.41
C ARG A 249 -3.17 -5.40 5.55
N ILE A 250 -2.52 -4.63 4.66
CA ILE A 250 -2.43 -3.17 4.71
C ILE A 250 -3.00 -2.59 3.42
N ILE A 251 -3.99 -1.71 3.55
CA ILE A 251 -4.39 -0.79 2.48
C ILE A 251 -4.19 0.64 2.99
N LYS A 252 -3.24 1.35 2.37
CA LYS A 252 -2.97 2.76 2.65
C LYS A 252 -3.02 3.56 1.35
N ILE A 253 -4.12 4.24 1.12
CA ILE A 253 -4.31 5.14 -0.01
C ILE A 253 -4.54 6.53 0.56
N THR A 254 -3.53 7.39 0.56
CA THR A 254 -3.65 8.73 1.13
C THR A 254 -3.39 9.81 0.10
N ASP A 255 -4.22 10.85 0.09
CA ASP A 255 -3.99 12.03 -0.77
C ASP A 255 -3.84 11.63 -2.26
N ALA A 256 -4.71 10.72 -2.73
CA ALA A 256 -4.70 10.22 -4.10
C ALA A 256 -5.68 10.99 -5.01
N GLU A 257 -6.26 12.07 -4.49
CA GLU A 257 -7.34 12.84 -5.11
C GLU A 257 -8.57 12.00 -5.51
N ALA A 258 -8.76 10.83 -4.89
CA ALA A 258 -9.93 10.00 -5.15
C ALA A 258 -11.20 10.64 -4.55
N VAL A 259 -12.31 10.54 -5.28
CA VAL A 259 -13.61 11.13 -4.91
C VAL A 259 -14.74 10.11 -4.76
N ASP A 260 -14.54 8.88 -5.23
CA ASP A 260 -15.47 7.77 -5.14
C ASP A 260 -14.72 6.42 -5.12
N GLY A 261 -15.47 5.31 -5.06
CA GLY A 261 -14.94 3.95 -5.14
C GLY A 261 -15.20 3.13 -3.88
N CYS A 262 -15.73 3.73 -2.81
CA CYS A 262 -16.07 3.03 -1.57
C CYS A 262 -17.20 2.01 -1.76
N VAL A 263 -18.11 2.22 -2.71
CA VAL A 263 -19.14 1.21 -3.05
C VAL A 263 -18.50 -0.08 -3.57
N GLN A 264 -17.49 0.02 -4.42
CA GLN A 264 -16.77 -1.14 -4.96
C GLN A 264 -15.94 -1.81 -3.87
N ILE A 265 -15.32 -1.05 -2.98
CA ILE A 265 -14.63 -1.59 -1.81
C ILE A 265 -15.62 -2.32 -0.89
N ALA A 266 -16.79 -1.74 -0.60
CA ALA A 266 -17.82 -2.34 0.23
C ALA A 266 -18.27 -3.69 -0.35
N HIS A 267 -18.58 -3.74 -1.65
CA HIS A 267 -18.92 -5.00 -2.31
C HIS A 267 -17.78 -6.01 -2.29
N ALA A 268 -16.53 -5.58 -2.45
CA ALA A 268 -15.38 -6.46 -2.32
C ALA A 268 -15.23 -7.02 -0.89
N MET A 269 -15.46 -6.20 0.13
CA MET A 269 -15.47 -6.63 1.54
C MET A 269 -16.57 -7.66 1.81
N GLU A 270 -17.79 -7.42 1.31
CA GLU A 270 -18.94 -8.33 1.47
C GLU A 270 -18.74 -9.68 0.76
N ASN A 271 -18.08 -9.66 -0.40
CA ASN A 271 -17.81 -10.87 -1.20
C ASN A 271 -16.52 -11.59 -0.81
N SER A 272 -15.67 -10.97 0.02
CA SER A 272 -14.38 -11.53 0.40
C SER A 272 -14.55 -12.82 1.19
N GLN A 273 -13.97 -13.90 0.66
CA GLN A 273 -13.95 -15.19 1.37
C GLN A 273 -12.87 -15.22 2.45
N ASN A 274 -11.82 -14.40 2.29
CA ASN A 274 -10.63 -14.36 3.14
C ASN A 274 -10.32 -12.90 3.54
N SER A 275 -11.11 -12.38 4.49
CA SER A 275 -10.92 -11.03 5.04
C SER A 275 -9.66 -10.97 5.91
N ASN A 276 -8.62 -10.28 5.45
CA ASN A 276 -7.35 -10.21 6.17
C ASN A 276 -6.80 -8.78 6.37
N ILE A 277 -7.45 -7.76 5.85
CA ILE A 277 -6.95 -6.38 5.92
C ILE A 277 -7.24 -5.84 7.31
N VAL A 278 -6.18 -5.58 8.07
CA VAL A 278 -6.25 -5.12 9.45
C VAL A 278 -5.85 -3.65 9.62
N TYR A 279 -5.30 -3.03 8.57
CA TYR A 279 -4.91 -1.63 8.55
C TYR A 279 -5.52 -0.92 7.35
N TRP A 280 -6.42 0.02 7.62
CA TRP A 280 -7.10 0.85 6.62
C TRP A 280 -6.74 2.32 6.82
N ASP A 281 -6.18 2.95 5.79
CA ASP A 281 -5.90 4.37 5.78
C ASP A 281 -6.28 5.00 4.44
N PHE A 282 -7.37 5.76 4.45
CA PHE A 282 -7.91 6.49 3.29
C PHE A 282 -7.72 8.00 3.39
N SER A 283 -6.87 8.44 4.32
CA SER A 283 -6.76 9.85 4.71
C SER A 283 -6.54 10.79 3.51
N LYS A 284 -7.19 11.96 3.55
CA LYS A 284 -7.13 13.07 2.59
C LYS A 284 -7.76 12.79 1.21
N ASN A 285 -8.43 11.67 1.02
CA ASN A 285 -9.28 11.46 -0.14
C ASN A 285 -10.70 11.95 0.14
N LYS A 286 -11.23 12.84 -0.69
CA LYS A 286 -12.55 13.48 -0.52
C LYS A 286 -13.67 12.58 -1.05
N LEU A 287 -13.80 11.41 -0.44
CA LEU A 287 -14.66 10.33 -0.89
C LEU A 287 -16.13 10.65 -0.59
N THR A 288 -16.95 10.68 -1.65
CA THR A 288 -18.36 11.07 -1.58
C THR A 288 -19.31 9.92 -1.25
N ASP A 289 -18.81 8.68 -1.25
CA ASP A 289 -19.56 7.44 -1.05
C ASP A 289 -19.08 6.62 0.17
N THR A 290 -18.47 7.30 1.15
CA THR A 290 -17.86 6.67 2.35
C THR A 290 -18.85 5.88 3.20
N GLU A 291 -20.14 6.20 3.15
CA GLU A 291 -21.21 5.48 3.83
C GLU A 291 -21.20 3.99 3.48
N ALA A 292 -20.86 3.64 2.24
CA ALA A 292 -20.79 2.25 1.79
C ALA A 292 -19.67 1.49 2.51
N PHE A 293 -18.47 2.08 2.58
CA PHE A 293 -17.34 1.48 3.28
C PHE A 293 -17.61 1.35 4.78
N THR A 294 -18.12 2.40 5.42
CA THR A 294 -18.36 2.37 6.86
C THR A 294 -19.46 1.39 7.25
N ALA A 295 -20.49 1.22 6.42
CA ALA A 295 -21.52 0.19 6.62
C ALA A 295 -20.98 -1.24 6.43
N ALA A 296 -20.11 -1.48 5.44
CA ALA A 296 -19.56 -2.80 5.15
C ALA A 296 -18.70 -3.37 6.30
N LEU A 297 -18.18 -2.51 7.18
CA LEU A 297 -17.48 -2.92 8.39
C LEU A 297 -18.37 -3.74 9.34
N SER A 298 -19.71 -3.65 9.25
CA SER A 298 -20.62 -4.44 10.08
C SER A 298 -20.55 -5.95 9.82
N THR A 299 -20.07 -6.34 8.64
CA THR A 299 -19.96 -7.75 8.22
C THR A 299 -18.53 -8.20 7.94
N TYR A 300 -17.55 -7.29 8.01
CA TYR A 300 -16.16 -7.59 7.70
C TYR A 300 -15.52 -8.46 8.79
N ARG A 301 -14.83 -9.53 8.39
CA ARG A 301 -14.41 -10.62 9.31
C ARG A 301 -12.92 -10.64 9.66
N ALA A 302 -12.21 -9.52 9.45
CA ALA A 302 -10.82 -9.39 9.89
C ALA A 302 -10.75 -8.64 11.23
N PRO A 303 -9.79 -8.98 12.12
CA PRO A 303 -9.55 -8.26 13.37
C PRO A 303 -8.87 -6.92 13.08
N VAL A 304 -9.64 -5.91 12.68
CA VAL A 304 -9.11 -4.61 12.27
C VAL A 304 -8.41 -3.93 13.45
N LYS A 305 -7.17 -3.47 13.23
CA LYS A 305 -6.33 -2.81 14.23
C LYS A 305 -6.31 -1.29 14.09
N SER A 306 -6.40 -0.77 12.87
CA SER A 306 -6.36 0.68 12.62
C SER A 306 -7.30 1.09 11.50
N ILE A 307 -8.09 2.14 11.76
CA ILE A 307 -8.95 2.82 10.78
C ILE A 307 -8.61 4.31 10.78
N LYS A 308 -8.14 4.81 9.64
CA LYS A 308 -7.81 6.24 9.42
C LYS A 308 -8.60 6.80 8.25
N LEU A 309 -9.48 7.74 8.55
CA LEU A 309 -10.31 8.47 7.59
C LEU A 309 -10.13 9.99 7.77
N ASN A 310 -8.88 10.41 7.99
CA ASN A 310 -8.55 11.80 8.28
C ASN A 310 -8.76 12.67 7.06
N PHE A 311 -9.40 13.83 7.20
CA PHE A 311 -9.62 14.81 6.13
C PHE A 311 -10.32 14.20 4.90
N CYS A 312 -11.18 13.20 5.12
CA CYS A 312 -11.97 12.55 4.07
C CYS A 312 -13.32 13.22 3.78
N GLU A 313 -13.63 14.35 4.43
CA GLU A 313 -14.92 15.04 4.32
C GLU A 313 -16.13 14.15 4.71
N LEU A 314 -15.97 13.30 5.74
CA LEU A 314 -17.03 12.38 6.19
C LEU A 314 -18.33 13.12 6.55
N SER A 315 -19.45 12.57 6.07
CA SER A 315 -20.78 13.04 6.45
C SER A 315 -21.17 12.57 7.86
N ASP A 316 -22.12 13.26 8.51
CA ASP A 316 -22.69 12.84 9.79
C ASP A 316 -23.26 11.41 9.72
N LEU A 317 -23.77 11.01 8.54
CA LEU A 317 -24.27 9.67 8.26
C LEU A 317 -23.12 8.65 8.19
N SER A 318 -22.04 8.95 7.48
CA SER A 318 -20.86 8.07 7.40
C SER A 318 -20.27 7.78 8.77
N ILE A 319 -20.16 8.80 9.63
CA ILE A 319 -19.67 8.66 11.01
C ILE A 319 -20.65 7.82 11.85
N SER A 320 -21.96 8.06 11.70
CA SER A 320 -22.96 7.25 12.41
C SER A 320 -22.89 5.77 12.03
N LEU A 321 -22.82 5.48 10.72
CA LEU A 321 -22.69 4.13 10.21
C LEU A 321 -21.39 3.47 10.64
N LEU A 322 -20.28 4.21 10.70
CA LEU A 322 -19.01 3.70 11.20
C LEU A 322 -19.16 3.18 12.63
N PHE A 323 -19.61 4.03 13.56
CA PHE A 323 -19.69 3.64 14.97
C PHE A 323 -20.76 2.60 15.23
N GLN A 324 -21.90 2.64 14.54
CA GLN A 324 -22.91 1.58 14.61
C GLN A 324 -22.34 0.23 14.12
N SER A 325 -21.60 0.25 13.01
CA SER A 325 -21.06 -0.97 12.40
C SER A 325 -19.95 -1.60 13.24
N ILE A 326 -19.00 -0.81 13.75
CA ILE A 326 -17.91 -1.35 14.57
C ILE A 326 -18.37 -1.73 15.98
N THR A 327 -19.42 -1.11 16.51
CA THR A 327 -20.01 -1.52 17.79
C THR A 327 -20.68 -2.89 17.66
N ALA A 328 -21.43 -3.12 16.58
CA ALA A 328 -22.19 -4.34 16.37
C ALA A 328 -21.34 -5.55 15.91
N ASN A 329 -20.08 -5.34 15.50
CA ASN A 329 -19.23 -6.39 14.95
C ASN A 329 -18.05 -6.71 15.89
N GLU A 330 -18.08 -7.89 16.51
CA GLU A 330 -17.04 -8.36 17.45
C GLU A 330 -15.62 -8.38 16.84
N TYR A 331 -15.49 -8.61 15.52
CA TYR A 331 -14.19 -8.53 14.83
C TYR A 331 -13.56 -7.13 14.88
N MET A 332 -14.34 -6.10 15.20
CA MET A 332 -13.88 -4.70 15.30
C MET A 332 -13.55 -4.29 16.73
N HIS A 333 -13.82 -5.13 17.73
CA HIS A 333 -13.57 -4.75 19.14
C HIS A 333 -12.07 -4.73 19.48
N ASP A 334 -11.25 -5.33 18.62
CA ASP A 334 -9.80 -5.43 18.73
C ASP A 334 -9.04 -4.21 18.16
N ILE A 335 -9.76 -3.16 17.78
CA ILE A 335 -9.22 -1.91 17.23
C ILE A 335 -8.32 -1.21 18.26
N GLU A 336 -7.12 -0.84 17.82
CA GLU A 336 -6.13 -0.13 18.61
C GLU A 336 -6.05 1.36 18.26
N GLU A 337 -6.50 1.74 17.06
CA GLU A 337 -6.47 3.12 16.57
C GLU A 337 -7.70 3.49 15.73
N ILE A 338 -8.32 4.62 16.10
CA ILE A 338 -9.35 5.29 15.30
C ILE A 338 -8.94 6.75 15.06
N SER A 339 -8.92 7.16 13.79
CA SER A 339 -8.51 8.50 13.39
C SER A 339 -9.51 9.11 12.40
N LEU A 340 -10.23 10.13 12.86
CA LEU A 340 -11.27 10.87 12.11
C LEU A 340 -10.99 12.39 12.09
N LEU A 341 -9.71 12.79 12.09
CA LEU A 341 -9.32 14.20 12.04
C LEU A 341 -9.94 14.90 10.83
N GLY A 342 -10.27 16.18 10.96
CA GLY A 342 -10.95 16.97 9.93
C GLY A 342 -12.44 16.69 9.78
N SER A 343 -12.99 15.63 10.38
CA SER A 343 -14.42 15.33 10.36
C SER A 343 -15.17 16.09 11.47
N ARG A 344 -16.42 16.46 11.22
CA ARG A 344 -17.26 17.15 12.23
C ARG A 344 -18.06 16.13 13.03
N ILE A 345 -17.84 16.07 14.34
CA ILE A 345 -18.54 15.13 15.23
C ILE A 345 -19.63 15.88 16.01
N ASN A 346 -20.87 15.72 15.57
CA ASN A 346 -22.03 16.29 16.26
C ASN A 346 -22.35 15.53 17.57
N ALA A 347 -23.34 15.98 18.33
CA ALA A 347 -23.70 15.37 19.61
C ALA A 347 -24.15 13.90 19.47
N TYR A 348 -24.94 13.58 18.44
CA TYR A 348 -25.39 12.21 18.20
C TYR A 348 -24.23 11.28 17.82
N ASN A 349 -23.28 11.76 17.00
CA ASN A 349 -22.08 10.99 16.70
C ASN A 349 -21.21 10.77 17.95
N ALA A 350 -21.12 11.77 18.84
CA ALA A 350 -20.42 11.64 20.11
C ALA A 350 -21.07 10.59 21.02
N ASP A 351 -22.40 10.51 21.05
CA ASP A 351 -23.13 9.48 21.78
C ASP A 351 -22.82 8.08 21.21
N LEU A 352 -22.77 7.92 19.88
CA LEU A 352 -22.38 6.64 19.24
C LEU A 352 -20.92 6.25 19.50
N ILE A 353 -20.01 7.22 19.54
CA ILE A 353 -18.62 6.98 19.98
C ILE A 353 -18.62 6.46 21.42
N MET A 354 -19.48 7.03 22.26
CA MET A 354 -19.59 6.59 23.64
C MET A 354 -20.15 5.16 23.74
N GLU A 355 -21.18 4.83 22.96
CA GLU A 355 -21.72 3.46 22.89
C GLU A 355 -20.62 2.45 22.50
N PHE A 356 -19.81 2.76 21.48
CA PHE A 356 -18.67 1.91 21.10
C PHE A 356 -17.67 1.70 22.23
N LEU A 357 -17.23 2.79 22.87
CA LEU A 357 -16.26 2.72 23.97
C LEU A 357 -16.81 1.95 25.18
N GLN A 358 -18.11 2.06 25.45
CA GLN A 358 -18.78 1.28 26.48
C GLN A 358 -18.84 -0.20 26.10
N GLU A 359 -19.17 -0.53 24.85
CA GLU A 359 -19.24 -1.92 24.38
C GLU A 359 -17.90 -2.64 24.53
N ILE A 360 -16.81 -2.06 24.03
CA ILE A 360 -15.47 -2.68 24.14
C ILE A 360 -14.97 -2.72 25.58
N PHE A 361 -15.42 -1.79 26.44
CA PHE A 361 -15.12 -1.82 27.87
C PHE A 361 -15.86 -2.96 28.59
N HIS A 362 -17.17 -3.11 28.37
CA HIS A 362 -17.98 -4.14 29.02
C HIS A 362 -17.57 -5.56 28.62
N ASN A 363 -17.12 -5.74 27.37
CA ASN A 363 -16.65 -7.02 26.86
C ASN A 363 -15.14 -7.24 27.08
N GLU A 364 -14.47 -6.41 27.88
CA GLU A 364 -13.04 -6.52 28.24
C GLU A 364 -12.06 -6.43 27.04
N PHE A 365 -12.48 -5.88 25.90
CA PHE A 365 -11.66 -5.60 24.71
C PHE A 365 -10.98 -4.23 24.76
N ILE A 366 -10.37 -3.88 25.89
CA ILE A 366 -9.74 -2.56 26.10
C ILE A 366 -8.37 -2.52 25.39
N ARG A 367 -8.37 -2.47 24.06
CA ARG A 367 -7.18 -2.45 23.18
C ARG A 367 -6.86 -1.08 22.60
N LEU A 368 -7.81 -0.14 22.63
CA LEU A 368 -7.66 1.20 22.06
C LEU A 368 -6.47 1.95 22.72
N LYS A 369 -5.45 2.28 21.90
CA LYS A 369 -4.24 3.03 22.29
C LYS A 369 -4.24 4.44 21.72
N SER A 370 -4.91 4.66 20.59
CA SER A 370 -4.86 5.91 19.83
C SER A 370 -6.26 6.38 19.41
N LEU A 371 -6.62 7.61 19.79
CA LEU A 371 -7.91 8.21 19.42
C LEU A 371 -7.73 9.64 18.92
N HIS A 372 -8.15 9.90 17.69
CA HIS A 372 -7.96 11.20 17.04
C HIS A 372 -9.26 11.72 16.44
N LEU A 373 -9.76 12.84 16.97
CA LEU A 373 -11.07 13.39 16.65
C LEU A 373 -11.01 14.91 16.43
N SER A 374 -11.93 15.44 15.61
CA SER A 374 -12.05 16.88 15.33
C SER A 374 -13.46 17.41 15.55
N TYR A 375 -13.57 18.71 15.85
CA TYR A 375 -14.84 19.45 16.00
C TYR A 375 -15.87 18.70 16.88
N VAL A 376 -15.44 18.17 18.01
CA VAL A 376 -16.21 17.19 18.81
C VAL A 376 -17.20 17.88 19.73
N SER A 377 -18.48 17.52 19.62
CA SER A 377 -19.50 17.89 20.59
C SER A 377 -19.41 17.01 21.84
N ASN A 378 -19.72 17.53 23.03
CA ASN A 378 -19.71 16.78 24.29
C ASN A 378 -18.39 16.05 24.62
N VAL A 379 -17.26 16.54 24.10
CA VAL A 379 -15.94 15.89 24.21
C VAL A 379 -15.51 15.59 25.65
N GLY A 380 -15.92 16.41 26.62
CA GLY A 380 -15.65 16.18 28.04
C GLY A 380 -16.19 14.84 28.55
N GLN A 381 -17.33 14.37 28.04
CA GLN A 381 -17.89 13.06 28.45
C GLN A 381 -17.03 11.90 27.95
N ILE A 382 -16.56 11.98 26.70
CA ILE A 382 -15.68 10.97 26.09
C ILE A 382 -14.35 10.92 26.87
N ILE A 383 -13.73 12.07 27.13
CA ILE A 383 -12.46 12.15 27.86
C ILE A 383 -12.63 11.62 29.30
N ALA A 384 -13.70 12.01 29.99
CA ALA A 384 -13.99 11.54 31.34
C ALA A 384 -14.15 10.02 31.41
N PHE A 385 -14.89 9.44 30.47
CA PHE A 385 -15.08 7.98 30.41
C PHE A 385 -13.76 7.25 30.17
N ILE A 386 -12.97 7.69 29.19
CA ILE A 386 -11.65 7.11 28.89
C ILE A 386 -10.77 7.16 30.16
N SER A 387 -10.75 8.30 30.85
CA SER A 387 -9.96 8.48 32.07
C SER A 387 -10.38 7.55 33.22
N GLN A 388 -11.65 7.16 33.29
CA GLN A 388 -12.21 6.36 34.39
C GLN A 388 -12.26 4.85 34.08
N SER A 389 -12.12 4.46 32.81
CA SER A 389 -12.42 3.11 32.33
C SER A 389 -11.17 2.28 31.99
N GLY A 390 -10.01 2.63 32.55
CA GLY A 390 -8.78 1.82 32.45
C GLY A 390 -8.06 1.83 31.09
N PHE A 391 -8.56 2.58 30.10
CA PHE A 391 -7.93 2.71 28.79
C PHE A 391 -6.47 3.19 28.90
N GLN A 392 -5.58 2.49 28.23
CA GLN A 392 -4.14 2.78 28.23
C GLN A 392 -3.77 3.68 27.04
N ILE A 393 -4.44 4.83 26.90
CA ILE A 393 -4.25 5.74 25.77
C ILE A 393 -2.82 6.26 25.74
N GLU A 394 -2.17 6.06 24.60
CA GLU A 394 -0.81 6.52 24.32
C GLU A 394 -0.80 7.80 23.48
N LYS A 395 -1.77 7.92 22.57
CA LYS A 395 -1.89 9.06 21.66
C LYS A 395 -3.33 9.56 21.62
N ILE A 396 -3.51 10.86 21.88
CA ILE A 396 -4.81 11.49 21.73
C ILE A 396 -4.70 12.79 20.96
N SER A 397 -5.58 12.97 19.97
CA SER A 397 -5.79 14.25 19.29
C SER A 397 -7.22 14.68 19.46
N ILE A 398 -7.42 15.88 20.00
CA ILE A 398 -8.70 16.58 19.99
C ILE A 398 -8.44 17.90 19.32
N THR A 399 -8.88 18.06 18.07
CA THR A 399 -8.58 19.26 17.27
C THR A 399 -9.83 20.04 16.91
N ASN A 400 -9.65 21.35 16.66
CA ASN A 400 -10.71 22.28 16.26
C ASN A 400 -11.97 22.23 17.14
N THR A 401 -11.80 21.89 18.41
CA THR A 401 -12.88 21.65 19.37
C THR A 401 -12.92 22.77 20.39
N ASN A 402 -14.12 23.14 20.85
CA ASN A 402 -14.24 24.08 21.97
C ASN A 402 -14.05 23.32 23.28
N LEU A 403 -12.93 23.57 23.96
CA LEU A 403 -12.59 22.92 25.22
C LEU A 403 -12.79 23.83 26.44
N SER A 404 -13.39 25.01 26.26
CA SER A 404 -13.62 25.98 27.35
C SER A 404 -14.44 25.42 28.52
N ASP A 405 -15.33 24.46 28.27
CA ASP A 405 -16.15 23.80 29.30
C ASP A 405 -15.63 22.39 29.67
N SER A 406 -14.47 22.00 29.16
CA SER A 406 -13.88 20.66 29.35
C SER A 406 -12.38 20.70 29.69
N GLY A 407 -11.83 21.89 29.96
CA GLY A 407 -10.43 22.08 30.31
C GLY A 407 -10.01 21.31 31.56
N GLU A 408 -10.83 21.37 32.63
CA GLU A 408 -10.59 20.64 33.88
C GLU A 408 -10.58 19.11 33.66
N VAL A 409 -11.57 18.59 32.92
CA VAL A 409 -11.66 17.16 32.60
C VAL A 409 -10.45 16.68 31.78
N LEU A 410 -9.98 17.50 30.83
CA LEU A 410 -8.76 17.21 30.08
C LEU A 410 -7.53 17.21 30.99
N CYS A 411 -7.44 18.15 31.93
CA CYS A 411 -6.35 18.20 32.91
C CYS A 411 -6.33 16.94 33.79
N ASP A 412 -7.50 16.50 34.28
CA ASP A 412 -7.64 15.28 35.09
C ASP A 412 -7.21 14.03 34.31
N PHE A 413 -7.63 13.92 33.04
CA PHE A 413 -7.17 12.83 32.17
C PHE A 413 -5.65 12.86 32.02
N VAL A 414 -5.07 14.01 31.66
CA VAL A 414 -3.62 14.14 31.44
C VAL A 414 -2.83 13.92 32.72
N HIS A 415 -3.38 14.27 33.89
CA HIS A 415 -2.76 14.00 35.18
C HIS A 415 -2.62 12.49 35.45
N ASN A 416 -3.63 11.71 35.05
CA ASN A 416 -3.76 10.28 35.40
C ASN A 416 -3.34 9.32 34.27
N ALA A 417 -3.09 9.79 33.05
CA ALA A 417 -2.79 8.93 31.91
C ALA A 417 -1.36 8.34 31.99
N PRO A 418 -1.19 7.02 32.22
CA PRO A 418 0.12 6.45 32.54
C PRO A 418 0.99 6.19 31.30
N LYS A 419 0.38 6.03 30.12
CA LYS A 419 1.09 5.74 28.87
C LYS A 419 1.08 6.89 27.86
N LEU A 420 0.59 8.06 28.25
CA LEU A 420 0.44 9.19 27.33
C LEU A 420 1.81 9.64 26.79
N LYS A 421 2.01 9.49 25.48
CA LYS A 421 3.21 9.88 24.74
C LYS A 421 2.94 11.09 23.83
N TYR A 422 1.71 11.24 23.33
CA TYR A 422 1.35 12.26 22.35
C TYR A 422 0.01 12.91 22.68
N LEU A 423 0.01 14.25 22.71
CA LEU A 423 -1.17 15.08 22.92
C LEU A 423 -1.23 16.17 21.85
N CYS A 424 -2.30 16.19 21.08
CA CYS A 424 -2.54 17.19 20.04
C CYS A 424 -3.86 17.92 20.30
N LEU A 425 -3.77 19.24 20.33
CA LEU A 425 -4.87 20.15 20.67
C LEU A 425 -5.03 21.24 19.60
N ASP A 426 -4.68 20.91 18.36
CA ASP A 426 -4.57 21.87 17.27
C ASP A 426 -5.91 22.57 16.98
N GLY A 427 -5.90 23.88 16.76
CA GLY A 427 -7.08 24.68 16.44
C GLY A 427 -8.15 24.75 17.54
N CYS A 428 -7.92 24.16 18.70
CA CYS A 428 -8.88 24.15 19.79
C CYS A 428 -9.00 25.52 20.46
N LYS A 429 -10.20 25.80 20.98
CA LYS A 429 -10.46 26.98 21.80
C LYS A 429 -10.27 26.64 23.27
N PHE A 430 -9.37 27.36 23.91
CA PHE A 430 -9.00 27.21 25.32
C PHE A 430 -9.12 28.53 26.05
N LEU A 431 -9.48 28.47 27.33
CA LEU A 431 -9.13 29.53 28.26
C LEU A 431 -7.63 29.44 28.56
N LYS A 432 -6.98 30.59 28.73
CA LYS A 432 -5.55 30.64 29.02
C LYS A 432 -5.23 29.92 30.33
N GLU A 433 -6.08 30.10 31.33
CA GLU A 433 -5.96 29.46 32.64
C GLU A 433 -5.96 27.94 32.52
N ASP A 434 -6.82 27.37 31.66
CA ASP A 434 -6.86 25.92 31.40
C ASP A 434 -5.59 25.43 30.71
N MET A 435 -5.02 26.21 29.79
CA MET A 435 -3.73 25.88 29.16
C MET A 435 -2.60 25.82 30.19
N LEU A 436 -2.57 26.77 31.13
CA LEU A 436 -1.59 26.75 32.22
C LEU A 436 -1.83 25.55 33.16
N MET A 437 -3.08 25.23 33.49
CA MET A 437 -3.41 24.04 34.28
C MET A 437 -3.02 22.75 33.57
N LEU A 438 -3.23 22.66 32.26
CA LEU A 438 -2.83 21.51 31.45
C LEU A 438 -1.31 21.31 31.50
N ILE A 439 -0.54 22.38 31.29
CA ILE A 439 0.93 22.33 31.38
C ILE A 439 1.37 21.86 32.77
N ASN A 440 0.72 22.36 33.82
CA ASN A 440 0.99 21.92 35.18
C ASN A 440 0.66 20.43 35.36
N SER A 441 -0.46 19.96 34.82
CA SER A 441 -0.91 18.56 34.87
C SER A 441 0.09 17.62 34.20
N ILE A 442 0.61 18.00 33.02
CA ILE A 442 1.73 17.29 32.38
C ILE A 442 2.95 17.27 33.30
N GLY A 443 3.28 18.39 33.95
CA GLY A 443 4.42 18.51 34.87
C GLY A 443 4.33 17.58 36.08
N VAL A 444 3.15 17.47 36.70
CA VAL A 444 2.94 16.65 37.90
C VAL A 444 2.64 15.17 37.60
N ASN A 445 2.31 14.79 36.36
CA ASN A 445 2.10 13.38 36.02
C ASN A 445 3.43 12.60 36.11
N GLU A 446 3.59 11.76 37.13
CA GLU A 446 4.82 11.02 37.41
C GLU A 446 5.15 9.94 36.37
N HIS A 447 4.16 9.49 35.59
CA HIS A 447 4.30 8.45 34.58
C HIS A 447 4.75 9.01 33.22
N VAL A 448 4.44 10.27 32.92
CA VAL A 448 4.86 10.92 31.67
C VAL A 448 6.30 11.41 31.79
N GLU A 449 7.23 10.61 31.27
CA GLU A 449 8.64 11.00 31.17
C GLU A 449 8.91 11.95 30.00
N LYS A 450 8.24 11.73 28.88
CA LYS A 450 8.42 12.50 27.65
C LYS A 450 7.09 12.63 26.93
N ILE A 451 6.83 13.79 26.37
CA ILE A 451 5.60 14.08 25.64
C ILE A 451 5.88 14.81 24.33
N ASP A 452 5.14 14.42 23.31
CA ASP A 452 4.99 15.17 22.07
C ASP A 452 3.72 16.00 22.17
N LEU A 453 3.89 17.32 22.14
CA LEU A 453 2.79 18.27 22.30
C LEU A 453 2.59 19.06 21.02
N SER A 454 1.36 19.03 20.49
CA SER A 454 0.93 19.85 19.37
C SER A 454 -0.13 20.85 19.79
N LEU A 455 0.14 22.13 19.54
CA LEU A 455 -0.72 23.27 19.81
C LEU A 455 -0.85 24.14 18.54
N ALA A 456 -0.83 23.53 17.35
CA ALA A 456 -0.91 24.27 16.10
C ALA A 456 -2.23 25.05 16.02
N ASP A 457 -2.22 26.22 15.39
CA ASP A 457 -3.39 27.08 15.15
C ASP A 457 -4.20 27.43 16.42
N VAL A 458 -3.60 27.30 17.63
CA VAL A 458 -4.25 27.75 18.87
C VAL A 458 -4.20 29.27 18.94
N ASN A 459 -5.37 29.89 19.12
CA ASN A 459 -5.55 31.33 19.00
C ASN A 459 -5.25 32.10 20.30
N PHE A 460 -3.99 32.04 20.75
CA PHE A 460 -3.48 32.88 21.84
C PHE A 460 -2.83 34.16 21.31
N SER A 461 -2.85 35.23 22.11
CA SER A 461 -2.12 36.44 21.76
C SER A 461 -0.60 36.24 21.91
N SER A 462 0.19 37.14 21.33
CA SER A 462 1.65 37.11 21.47
C SER A 462 2.10 37.24 22.94
N ASP A 463 1.38 38.01 23.74
CA ASP A 463 1.63 38.16 25.19
C ASP A 463 1.28 36.87 25.95
N ASP A 464 0.23 36.17 25.54
CA ASP A 464 -0.12 34.88 26.14
C ASP A 464 0.94 33.81 25.85
N PHE A 465 1.49 33.79 24.63
CA PHE A 465 2.60 32.88 24.30
C PHE A 465 3.87 33.17 25.09
N GLU A 466 4.15 34.43 25.43
CA GLU A 466 5.25 34.76 26.33
C GLU A 466 5.08 34.10 27.70
N GLU A 467 3.88 34.18 28.27
CA GLU A 467 3.56 33.53 29.54
C GLU A 467 3.57 32.00 29.44
N ILE A 468 3.01 31.44 28.38
CA ILE A 468 3.01 29.98 28.13
C ILE A 468 4.45 29.45 28.01
N PHE A 469 5.34 30.13 27.28
CA PHE A 469 6.74 29.72 27.18
C PHE A 469 7.47 29.79 28.51
N ASN A 470 7.21 30.82 29.32
CA ASN A 470 7.74 30.89 30.69
C ASN A 470 7.28 29.70 31.52
N PHE A 471 6.01 29.35 31.41
CA PHE A 471 5.40 28.25 32.17
C PHE A 471 5.90 26.88 31.70
N PHE A 472 6.13 26.69 30.40
CA PHE A 472 6.79 25.51 29.86
C PHE A 472 8.18 25.30 30.48
N SER A 473 9.00 26.35 30.49
CA SER A 473 10.34 26.31 31.11
C SER A 473 10.28 26.03 32.61
N GLU A 474 9.24 26.49 33.31
CA GLU A 474 9.11 26.29 34.76
C GLU A 474 8.59 24.89 35.12
N LYS A 475 7.54 24.40 34.44
CA LYS A 475 6.79 23.21 34.87
C LYS A 475 7.14 21.93 34.12
N ILE A 476 7.49 22.02 32.84
CA ILE A 476 7.75 20.85 31.99
C ILE A 476 9.06 20.89 31.19
N PRO A 477 10.15 21.54 31.67
CA PRO A 477 11.39 21.67 30.88
C PRO A 477 12.01 20.30 30.54
N LEU A 478 11.83 19.31 31.41
CA LEU A 478 12.40 17.97 31.25
C LEU A 478 11.48 16.97 30.52
N LYS A 479 10.25 17.37 30.13
CA LYS A 479 9.27 16.43 29.56
C LYS A 479 8.99 16.67 28.07
N ILE A 480 9.12 17.88 27.56
CA ILE A 480 8.82 18.16 26.15
C ILE A 480 9.88 17.50 25.25
N ARG A 481 9.46 16.50 24.46
CA ARG A 481 10.27 15.87 23.41
C ARG A 481 10.05 16.53 22.06
N SER A 482 8.79 16.80 21.72
CA SER A 482 8.36 17.43 20.48
C SER A 482 7.42 18.58 20.79
N LEU A 483 7.58 19.70 20.09
CA LEU A 483 6.71 20.85 20.19
C LEU A 483 6.31 21.35 18.80
N VAL A 484 5.01 21.35 18.52
CA VAL A 484 4.43 21.86 17.28
C VAL A 484 3.60 23.10 17.58
N LEU A 485 3.96 24.23 16.96
CA LEU A 485 3.31 25.53 17.16
C LEU A 485 2.92 26.18 15.83
N ASP A 486 2.68 25.35 14.82
CA ASP A 486 2.39 25.81 13.45
C ASP A 486 1.19 26.75 13.42
N GLY A 487 1.24 27.82 12.63
CA GLY A 487 0.12 28.77 12.47
C GLY A 487 -0.21 29.61 13.71
N CYS A 488 0.54 29.49 14.81
CA CYS A 488 0.33 30.29 16.00
C CYS A 488 0.80 31.75 15.83
N ASN A 489 0.20 32.66 16.58
CA ASN A 489 0.55 34.09 16.59
C ASN A 489 1.82 34.39 17.41
N ILE A 490 2.93 33.74 17.04
CA ILE A 490 4.24 33.86 17.70
C ILE A 490 5.01 35.02 17.07
N SER A 491 5.37 36.02 17.87
CA SER A 491 6.19 37.13 17.40
C SER A 491 7.66 36.75 17.29
N VAL A 492 8.44 37.58 16.58
CA VAL A 492 9.91 37.46 16.51
C VAL A 492 10.55 37.55 17.90
N ASP A 493 9.98 38.35 18.81
CA ASP A 493 10.48 38.48 20.18
C ASP A 493 10.13 37.24 21.02
N ASN A 494 8.96 36.62 20.81
CA ASN A 494 8.63 35.34 21.44
C ASN A 494 9.61 34.25 20.99
N LEU A 495 9.92 34.17 19.68
CA LEU A 495 10.91 33.23 19.15
C LEU A 495 12.29 33.47 19.78
N ARG A 496 12.73 34.72 19.85
CA ARG A 496 14.01 35.08 20.50
C ARG A 496 14.03 34.60 21.96
N SER A 497 12.97 34.89 22.72
CA SER A 497 12.83 34.48 24.12
C SER A 497 12.87 32.94 24.27
N PHE A 498 12.13 32.23 23.42
CA PHE A 498 12.14 30.77 23.39
C PHE A 498 13.53 30.19 23.12
N VAL A 499 14.23 30.69 22.10
CA VAL A 499 15.58 30.23 21.76
C VAL A 499 16.57 30.54 22.89
N GLN A 500 16.46 31.70 23.56
CA GLN A 500 17.30 32.02 24.72
C GLN A 500 17.11 31.07 25.91
N LYS A 501 15.90 30.51 26.06
CA LYS A 501 15.55 29.52 27.08
C LYS A 501 15.68 28.07 26.62
N SER A 502 16.09 27.84 25.38
CA SER A 502 16.18 26.51 24.79
C SER A 502 17.08 25.55 25.60
N SER A 503 18.06 26.08 26.34
CA SER A 503 18.91 25.30 27.26
C SER A 503 18.16 24.60 28.38
N ASP A 504 16.97 25.10 28.74
CA ASP A 504 16.13 24.51 29.78
C ASP A 504 15.44 23.23 29.27
N PHE A 505 15.17 23.16 27.96
CA PHE A 505 14.46 22.06 27.32
C PHE A 505 15.38 20.91 26.91
N VAL A 506 15.94 20.20 27.90
CA VAL A 506 16.99 19.18 27.67
C VAL A 506 16.54 17.95 26.88
N ARG A 507 15.22 17.78 26.65
CA ARG A 507 14.66 16.68 25.85
C ARG A 507 14.07 17.13 24.52
N LEU A 508 14.03 18.43 24.23
CA LEU A 508 13.43 18.97 23.01
C LEU A 508 14.26 18.52 21.81
N SER A 509 13.70 17.59 21.05
CA SER A 509 14.33 16.95 19.90
C SER A 509 13.61 17.26 18.59
N LYS A 510 12.33 17.64 18.64
CA LYS A 510 11.56 18.02 17.44
C LYS A 510 10.87 19.36 17.67
N LEU A 511 10.98 20.26 16.69
CA LEU A 511 10.34 21.58 16.72
C LEU A 511 9.67 21.84 15.37
N SER A 512 8.42 22.30 15.41
CA SER A 512 7.70 22.75 14.22
C SER A 512 7.17 24.18 14.40
N LEU A 513 7.47 25.03 13.42
CA LEU A 513 7.15 26.46 13.38
C LEU A 513 6.61 26.87 11.99
N SER A 514 5.87 25.97 11.34
CA SER A 514 5.31 26.19 10.00
C SER A 514 4.24 27.27 10.01
N ARG A 515 4.05 27.99 8.90
CA ARG A 515 2.96 28.98 8.74
C ARG A 515 2.89 30.10 9.80
N ILE A 516 4.00 30.44 10.46
CA ILE A 516 4.08 31.54 11.44
C ILE A 516 4.61 32.84 10.79
N PHE A 517 5.68 32.70 10.01
CA PHE A 517 6.45 33.83 9.49
C PHE A 517 6.40 33.88 7.97
N LYS A 518 6.72 35.06 7.41
CA LYS A 518 6.79 35.28 5.96
C LYS A 518 7.99 36.12 5.57
N GLU A 519 8.36 36.08 4.30
CA GLU A 519 9.46 36.85 3.73
C GLU A 519 9.30 38.35 4.04
N GLY A 520 10.41 38.98 4.44
CA GLY A 520 10.48 40.38 4.82
C GLY A 520 10.08 40.68 6.27
N THR A 521 9.79 39.67 7.09
CA THR A 521 9.55 39.87 8.53
C THR A 521 10.82 40.44 9.20
N PRO A 522 10.76 41.57 9.92
CA PRO A 522 11.97 42.21 10.45
C PRO A 522 12.79 41.28 11.35
N ASN A 523 14.10 41.19 11.09
CA ASN A 523 15.09 40.36 11.80
C ASN A 523 14.84 38.84 11.78
N ILE A 524 13.82 38.34 11.07
CA ILE A 524 13.45 36.92 11.15
C ILE A 524 14.58 35.98 10.73
N SER A 525 15.33 36.32 9.69
CA SER A 525 16.41 35.48 9.18
C SER A 525 17.50 35.23 10.24
N TYR A 526 17.82 36.27 11.02
CA TYR A 526 18.77 36.16 12.13
C TYR A 526 18.20 35.32 13.28
N GLU A 527 16.97 35.58 13.71
CA GLU A 527 16.38 34.86 14.85
C GLU A 527 16.12 33.39 14.54
N LEU A 528 15.63 33.06 13.33
CA LEU A 528 15.51 31.68 12.88
C LEU A 528 16.87 30.97 12.91
N SER A 529 17.94 31.63 12.46
CA SER A 529 19.27 31.01 12.47
C SER A 529 19.76 30.63 13.88
N GLN A 530 19.24 31.27 14.94
CA GLN A 530 19.58 30.92 16.31
C GLN A 530 19.00 29.56 16.75
N ILE A 531 17.99 29.03 16.05
CA ILE A 531 17.45 27.67 16.29
C ILE A 531 18.55 26.61 16.12
N ALA A 532 19.54 26.85 15.25
CA ALA A 532 20.67 25.94 15.07
C ALA A 532 21.52 25.76 16.35
N ASN A 533 21.39 26.65 17.34
CA ASN A 533 22.10 26.57 18.62
C ASN A 533 21.42 25.64 19.64
N ILE A 534 20.21 25.13 19.36
CA ILE A 534 19.52 24.18 20.24
C ILE A 534 20.20 22.81 20.10
N SER A 535 21.05 22.48 21.08
CA SER A 535 21.98 21.33 21.01
C SER A 535 21.33 19.95 21.06
N THR A 536 20.06 19.87 21.44
CA THR A 536 19.27 18.63 21.52
C THR A 536 18.39 18.41 20.29
N LEU A 537 18.27 19.41 19.41
CA LEU A 537 17.31 19.40 18.32
C LEU A 537 17.75 18.44 17.21
N GLU A 538 16.91 17.45 16.92
CA GLU A 538 17.10 16.44 15.88
C GLU A 538 16.22 16.68 14.66
N SER A 539 15.09 17.38 14.80
CA SER A 539 14.13 17.64 13.73
C SER A 539 13.63 19.09 13.78
N ILE A 540 13.66 19.75 12.63
CA ILE A 540 13.07 21.09 12.44
C ILE A 540 12.15 21.09 11.22
N ILE A 541 10.92 21.54 11.44
CA ILE A 541 9.89 21.65 10.41
C ILE A 541 9.47 23.12 10.33
N ILE A 542 9.62 23.70 9.15
CA ILE A 542 9.17 25.06 8.84
C ILE A 542 8.60 24.99 7.44
N ARG A 543 7.35 24.53 7.31
CA ARG A 543 6.64 24.50 6.02
C ARG A 543 5.99 25.85 5.73
N GLY A 544 6.01 26.24 4.46
CA GLY A 544 5.26 27.38 3.98
C GLY A 544 3.86 27.00 3.50
N ASP A 545 3.11 28.03 3.12
CA ASP A 545 1.82 27.93 2.42
C ASP A 545 1.69 29.12 1.45
N ASP A 546 0.53 29.33 0.84
CA ASP A 546 0.30 30.44 -0.10
C ASP A 546 0.54 31.84 0.49
N SER A 547 0.44 32.00 1.81
CA SER A 547 0.53 33.27 2.54
C SER A 547 1.77 33.42 3.43
N HIS A 548 2.44 32.31 3.76
CA HIS A 548 3.56 32.22 4.70
C HIS A 548 4.79 31.58 4.07
N LYS A 549 5.29 32.17 2.98
CA LYS A 549 6.54 31.74 2.34
C LYS A 549 7.69 32.56 2.94
N LEU A 550 8.71 31.91 3.50
CA LEU A 550 9.90 32.60 4.01
C LEU A 550 10.88 33.04 2.92
N GLY A 551 10.84 32.39 1.74
CA GLY A 551 11.70 32.71 0.63
C GLY A 551 13.17 32.76 1.04
N LYS A 552 13.82 33.90 0.79
CA LYS A 552 15.25 34.08 1.07
C LYS A 552 15.59 34.14 2.55
N ASP A 553 14.64 34.48 3.41
CA ASP A 553 14.90 34.62 4.85
C ASP A 553 15.23 33.27 5.51
N LEU A 554 14.79 32.15 4.93
CA LEU A 554 15.09 30.80 5.42
C LEU A 554 16.55 30.36 5.14
N ILE A 555 17.22 30.98 4.16
CA ILE A 555 18.58 30.59 3.72
C ILE A 555 19.59 30.67 4.85
N GLN A 556 19.47 31.67 5.73
CA GLN A 556 20.40 31.84 6.86
C GLN A 556 20.30 30.69 7.86
N LEU A 557 19.09 30.20 8.15
CA LEU A 557 18.89 29.01 8.97
C LEU A 557 19.48 27.76 8.29
N ILE A 558 19.21 27.55 7.00
CA ILE A 558 19.77 26.42 6.23
C ILE A 558 21.31 26.38 6.36
N CYS A 559 21.95 27.54 6.24
CA CYS A 559 23.40 27.65 6.39
C CYS A 559 23.86 27.43 7.84
N ALA A 560 23.10 27.93 8.83
CA ALA A 560 23.41 27.79 10.25
C ALA A 560 23.26 26.33 10.74
N LEU A 561 22.35 25.54 10.18
CA LEU A 561 22.19 24.13 10.57
C LEU A 561 23.45 23.28 10.37
N ARG A 562 24.42 23.75 9.57
CA ARG A 562 25.74 23.11 9.41
C ARG A 562 26.54 23.01 10.71
N ILE A 563 26.28 23.89 11.69
CA ILE A 563 26.94 23.85 12.99
C ILE A 563 26.17 23.01 14.02
N SER A 564 24.97 22.53 13.70
CA SER A 564 24.20 21.68 14.61
C SER A 564 24.85 20.30 14.74
N PRO A 565 25.09 19.80 15.96
CA PRO A 565 25.66 18.48 16.16
C PRO A 565 24.62 17.36 16.02
N THR A 566 23.33 17.66 16.13
CA THR A 566 22.26 16.67 16.32
C THR A 566 21.21 16.62 15.23
N ILE A 567 21.14 17.64 14.34
CA ILE A 567 20.07 17.70 13.35
C ILE A 567 20.12 16.50 12.39
N LYS A 568 18.97 15.81 12.28
CA LYS A 568 18.76 14.62 11.46
C LYS A 568 17.66 14.82 10.43
N MET A 569 16.61 15.57 10.73
CA MET A 569 15.47 15.74 9.84
C MET A 569 15.16 17.21 9.63
N ILE A 570 15.02 17.60 8.37
CA ILE A 570 14.61 18.94 7.98
C ILE A 570 13.43 18.86 7.02
N ASP A 571 12.45 19.73 7.24
CA ASP A 571 11.34 19.92 6.32
C ASP A 571 11.11 21.41 6.10
N PHE A 572 11.40 21.85 4.88
CA PHE A 572 11.28 23.24 4.43
C PHE A 572 10.38 23.35 3.20
N SER A 573 9.45 22.41 3.03
CA SER A 573 8.57 22.42 1.86
C SER A 573 7.74 23.70 1.75
N ASN A 574 7.32 24.05 0.53
CA ASN A 574 6.41 25.16 0.21
C ASN A 574 6.91 26.55 0.63
N ASN A 575 8.22 26.74 0.80
CA ASN A 575 8.80 28.02 1.22
C ASN A 575 9.29 28.92 0.09
N ASN A 576 9.27 28.47 -1.17
CA ASN A 576 9.78 29.25 -2.31
C ASN A 576 11.24 29.72 -2.10
N ILE A 577 12.11 28.82 -1.64
CA ILE A 577 13.52 29.16 -1.34
C ILE A 577 14.37 29.40 -2.61
N GLY A 578 13.85 29.01 -3.78
CA GLY A 578 14.46 29.18 -5.09
C GLY A 578 15.81 28.49 -5.27
N ASP A 579 16.48 28.77 -6.38
CA ASP A 579 17.75 28.14 -6.76
C ASP A 579 18.86 28.30 -5.70
N ILE A 580 18.92 29.47 -5.04
CA ILE A 580 19.93 29.75 -4.02
C ILE A 580 19.66 28.90 -2.77
N GLY A 581 18.41 28.84 -2.32
CA GLY A 581 18.02 28.04 -1.17
C GLY A 581 18.24 26.56 -1.42
N LEU A 582 17.86 26.05 -2.59
CA LEU A 582 18.05 24.65 -2.97
C LEU A 582 19.54 24.29 -2.98
N ARG A 583 20.41 25.14 -3.55
CA ARG A 583 21.87 24.93 -3.50
C ARG A 583 22.42 24.96 -2.07
N CYS A 584 21.89 25.82 -1.20
CA CYS A 584 22.26 25.82 0.22
C CYS A 584 21.85 24.51 0.91
N LEU A 585 20.69 23.94 0.59
CA LEU A 585 20.28 22.63 1.08
C LEU A 585 21.17 21.52 0.56
N THR A 586 21.51 21.52 -0.74
CA THR A 586 22.47 20.56 -1.31
C THR A 586 23.80 20.61 -0.55
N ASN A 587 24.33 21.81 -0.28
CA ASN A 587 25.57 21.97 0.47
C ASN A 587 25.45 21.54 1.94
N LEU A 588 24.28 21.74 2.56
CA LEU A 588 24.00 21.27 3.92
C LEU A 588 24.09 19.74 3.97
N VAL A 589 23.36 19.03 3.09
CA VAL A 589 23.42 17.56 3.00
C VAL A 589 24.85 17.07 2.74
N LEU A 590 25.56 17.65 1.77
CA LEU A 590 26.95 17.27 1.46
C LEU A 590 27.93 17.46 2.63
N SER A 591 27.68 18.42 3.52
CA SER A 591 28.60 18.74 4.61
C SER A 591 28.20 18.13 5.96
N CYS A 592 27.00 17.56 6.08
CA CYS A 592 26.45 17.06 7.33
C CYS A 592 25.97 15.62 7.21
N THR A 593 26.81 14.67 7.64
CA THR A 593 26.51 13.23 7.62
C THR A 593 25.44 12.78 8.63
N ASN A 594 24.97 13.69 9.49
CA ASN A 594 23.94 13.40 10.48
C ASN A 594 22.53 13.54 9.88
N ILE A 595 22.38 14.21 8.74
CA ILE A 595 21.07 14.40 8.10
C ILE A 595 20.59 13.05 7.55
N LYS A 596 19.49 12.57 8.11
CA LYS A 596 18.80 11.34 7.74
C LYS A 596 17.56 11.60 6.89
N SER A 597 16.97 12.78 6.95
CA SER A 597 15.80 13.12 6.13
C SER A 597 15.78 14.59 5.70
N VAL A 598 15.44 14.82 4.44
CA VAL A 598 15.25 16.15 3.86
C VAL A 598 13.97 16.20 3.02
N VAL A 599 13.15 17.21 3.26
CA VAL A 599 11.93 17.51 2.48
C VAL A 599 11.97 18.97 2.05
N CYS A 600 11.80 19.23 0.76
CA CYS A 600 11.89 20.58 0.21
C CYS A 600 11.09 20.79 -1.09
N ASP A 601 10.04 20.00 -1.35
CA ASP A 601 9.15 20.29 -2.49
C ASP A 601 8.48 21.67 -2.33
N GLY A 602 8.02 22.29 -3.42
CA GLY A 602 7.54 23.67 -3.40
C GLY A 602 8.67 24.67 -3.07
N SER A 603 9.89 24.35 -3.48
CA SER A 603 11.03 25.28 -3.45
C SER A 603 10.99 26.29 -4.59
N HIS A 604 10.24 25.99 -5.66
CA HIS A 604 10.13 26.71 -6.93
C HIS A 604 11.50 27.12 -7.52
N PRO A 605 12.39 26.16 -7.81
CA PRO A 605 13.60 26.43 -8.59
C PRO A 605 13.24 26.95 -9.98
N SER A 606 14.09 27.82 -10.54
CA SER A 606 13.87 28.38 -11.88
C SER A 606 14.62 27.63 -12.98
N ASP A 607 15.56 26.77 -12.61
CA ASP A 607 16.42 26.02 -13.51
C ASP A 607 16.41 24.52 -13.19
N PHE A 608 16.06 23.71 -14.19
CA PHE A 608 16.07 22.25 -14.10
C PHE A 608 17.43 21.68 -13.70
N SER A 609 18.54 22.35 -14.02
CA SER A 609 19.86 21.89 -13.60
C SER A 609 20.03 21.90 -12.06
N GLN A 610 19.32 22.77 -11.35
CA GLN A 610 19.39 22.85 -9.89
C GLN A 610 18.68 21.65 -9.24
N ILE A 611 17.50 21.28 -9.73
CA ILE A 611 16.76 20.13 -9.21
C ILE A 611 17.45 18.81 -9.56
N ALA A 612 17.99 18.68 -10.78
CA ALA A 612 18.77 17.51 -11.17
C ALA A 612 20.04 17.35 -10.32
N SER A 613 20.77 18.44 -10.08
CA SER A 613 21.97 18.46 -9.21
C SER A 613 21.65 18.12 -7.75
N TYR A 614 20.54 18.66 -7.23
CA TYR A 614 20.04 18.31 -5.90
C TYR A 614 19.75 16.81 -5.80
N MET A 615 18.94 16.26 -6.71
CA MET A 615 18.61 14.83 -6.71
C MET A 615 19.84 13.93 -6.90
N ASP A 616 20.78 14.30 -7.78
CA ASP A 616 22.02 13.55 -7.98
C ASP A 616 22.86 13.51 -6.70
N THR A 617 22.93 14.63 -5.98
CA THR A 617 23.58 14.71 -4.67
C THR A 617 22.94 13.74 -3.68
N LEU A 618 21.62 13.79 -3.52
CA LEU A 618 20.91 12.88 -2.62
C LEU A 618 21.11 11.41 -3.00
N ALA A 619 21.12 11.11 -4.30
CA ALA A 619 21.32 9.77 -4.83
C ALA A 619 22.72 9.20 -4.57
N THR A 620 23.68 10.02 -4.12
CA THR A 620 25.04 9.61 -3.75
C THR A 620 25.32 9.65 -2.24
N ASP A 621 24.39 10.15 -1.44
CA ASP A 621 24.57 10.26 0.02
C ASP A 621 24.39 8.90 0.72
N TYR A 622 25.33 8.51 1.60
CA TYR A 622 25.31 7.21 2.28
C TYR A 622 24.66 7.23 3.67
N SER A 623 24.19 8.40 4.11
CA SER A 623 23.61 8.62 5.44
C SER A 623 22.10 8.84 5.40
N LEU A 624 21.58 9.36 4.28
CA LEU A 624 20.18 9.71 4.09
C LEU A 624 19.28 8.47 4.04
N LEU A 625 18.16 8.54 4.77
CA LEU A 625 17.16 7.47 4.90
C LEU A 625 15.85 7.82 4.18
N ALA A 626 15.52 9.11 4.09
CA ALA A 626 14.31 9.58 3.41
C ALA A 626 14.54 10.91 2.67
N ALA A 627 14.16 10.95 1.40
CA ALA A 627 14.08 12.17 0.62
C ALA A 627 12.95 12.03 -0.39
N PRO A 628 11.74 12.52 -0.07
CA PRO A 628 10.62 12.54 -1.00
C PRO A 628 11.01 13.26 -2.30
N LEU A 629 10.48 12.75 -3.42
CA LEU A 629 10.65 13.39 -4.71
C LEU A 629 9.97 14.77 -4.69
N PRO A 630 10.64 15.85 -5.14
CA PRO A 630 10.01 17.17 -5.24
C PRO A 630 9.12 17.24 -6.49
N VAL A 631 7.93 16.64 -6.41
CA VAL A 631 7.03 16.41 -7.54
C VAL A 631 6.51 17.73 -8.11
N GLU A 632 6.09 18.67 -7.24
CA GLU A 632 5.60 19.98 -7.67
C GLU A 632 6.68 20.75 -8.43
N ASP A 633 7.89 20.82 -7.86
CA ASP A 633 9.01 21.52 -8.49
C ASP A 633 9.42 20.88 -9.84
N ILE A 634 9.39 19.54 -9.94
CA ILE A 634 9.68 18.82 -11.19
C ILE A 634 8.60 19.11 -12.23
N PHE A 635 7.33 19.07 -11.83
CA PHE A 635 6.20 19.31 -12.72
C PHE A 635 6.23 20.74 -13.28
N ASP A 636 6.40 21.74 -12.42
CA ASP A 636 6.48 23.16 -12.80
C ASP A 636 7.60 23.43 -13.81
N LEU A 637 8.72 22.71 -13.73
CA LEU A 637 9.88 22.85 -14.61
C LEU A 637 9.76 22.11 -15.95
N ILE A 638 8.87 21.12 -16.05
CA ILE A 638 8.71 20.26 -17.24
C ILE A 638 7.47 20.64 -18.04
N VAL A 639 6.42 21.13 -17.38
CA VAL A 639 5.16 21.48 -18.02
C VAL A 639 5.33 22.65 -18.98
N GLY A 640 4.79 22.50 -20.19
CA GLY A 640 4.85 23.52 -21.23
C GLY A 640 6.15 23.52 -22.05
N GLU A 641 7.10 22.61 -21.78
CA GLU A 641 8.30 22.45 -22.60
C GLU A 641 8.02 21.77 -23.95
N GLU A 642 8.96 21.92 -24.89
CA GLU A 642 8.91 21.19 -26.16
C GLU A 642 9.02 19.67 -25.93
N GLU A 643 8.20 18.88 -26.62
CA GLU A 643 8.03 17.42 -26.40
C GLU A 643 9.36 16.65 -26.31
N ASN A 644 10.34 16.97 -27.16
CA ASN A 644 11.66 16.32 -27.15
C ASN A 644 12.49 16.65 -25.90
N LEU A 645 12.40 17.89 -25.41
CA LEU A 645 13.09 18.33 -24.19
C LEU A 645 12.42 17.74 -22.97
N MET A 646 11.08 17.78 -22.92
CA MET A 646 10.25 17.13 -21.91
C MET A 646 10.60 15.65 -21.76
N LYS A 647 10.63 14.88 -22.87
CA LYS A 647 11.00 13.46 -22.87
C LYS A 647 12.41 13.21 -22.33
N ARG A 648 13.38 14.09 -22.66
CA ARG A 648 14.76 13.98 -22.14
C ARG A 648 14.81 14.23 -20.63
N ARG A 649 14.17 15.29 -20.15
CA ARG A 649 14.13 15.63 -18.73
C ARG A 649 13.40 14.58 -17.89
N ILE A 650 12.28 14.06 -18.38
CA ILE A 650 11.56 12.96 -17.73
C ILE A 650 12.45 11.73 -17.61
N SER A 651 13.20 11.39 -18.67
CA SER A 651 14.16 10.29 -18.61
C SER A 651 15.30 10.53 -17.61
N GLU A 652 15.79 11.77 -17.51
CA GLU A 652 16.82 12.16 -16.56
C GLU A 652 16.33 12.06 -15.11
N ILE A 653 15.15 12.62 -14.80
CA ILE A 653 14.50 12.51 -13.49
C ILE A 653 14.23 11.05 -13.12
N THR A 654 13.72 10.24 -14.05
CA THR A 654 13.46 8.82 -13.81
C THR A 654 14.73 8.07 -13.41
N ASN A 655 15.86 8.35 -14.08
CA ASN A 655 17.15 7.75 -13.74
C ASN A 655 17.65 8.20 -12.36
N LEU A 656 17.49 9.48 -12.02
CA LEU A 656 17.86 10.04 -10.72
C LEU A 656 16.99 9.47 -9.58
N GLN A 657 15.67 9.39 -9.78
CA GLN A 657 14.71 8.78 -8.85
C GLN A 657 15.10 7.32 -8.57
N THR A 658 15.37 6.53 -9.61
CA THR A 658 15.75 5.11 -9.47
C THR A 658 17.06 4.95 -8.68
N ARG A 659 18.05 5.81 -8.94
CA ARG A 659 19.32 5.81 -8.18
C ARG A 659 19.10 6.21 -6.72
N LEU A 660 18.29 7.24 -6.48
CA LEU A 660 17.95 7.70 -5.13
C LEU A 660 17.26 6.60 -4.32
N GLU A 661 16.17 6.02 -4.82
CA GLU A 661 15.41 4.98 -4.11
C GLU A 661 16.28 3.74 -3.79
N ASN A 662 17.11 3.30 -4.74
CA ASN A 662 18.05 2.21 -4.52
C ASN A 662 19.07 2.52 -3.41
N ASN A 663 19.54 3.76 -3.34
CA ASN A 663 20.49 4.18 -2.32
C ASN A 663 19.83 4.33 -0.95
N LEU A 664 18.66 4.99 -0.88
CA LEU A 664 17.87 5.13 0.35
C LEU A 664 17.51 3.74 0.92
N SER A 665 17.09 2.79 0.08
CA SER A 665 16.81 1.43 0.53
C SER A 665 18.03 0.76 1.18
N LYS A 666 19.23 0.94 0.63
CA LYS A 666 20.46 0.39 1.22
C LYS A 666 20.83 1.08 2.53
N ASN A 667 20.66 2.40 2.61
CA ASN A 667 20.95 3.16 3.82
C ASN A 667 19.98 2.79 4.95
N ARG A 668 18.68 2.72 4.66
CA ARG A 668 17.64 2.24 5.58
C ARG A 668 17.98 0.86 6.12
N ALA A 669 18.34 -0.07 5.23
CA ALA A 669 18.67 -1.43 5.63
C ALA A 669 19.87 -1.52 6.60
N ARG A 670 20.87 -0.63 6.46
CA ARG A 670 22.02 -0.57 7.38
C ARG A 670 21.66 -0.07 8.78
N GLU A 671 20.59 0.70 8.90
CA GLU A 671 20.11 1.28 10.16
C GLU A 671 18.95 0.46 10.77
N GLY A 672 18.65 -0.72 10.22
CA GLY A 672 17.55 -1.57 10.71
C GLY A 672 16.14 -1.09 10.34
N VAL A 673 16.02 -0.20 9.36
CA VAL A 673 14.75 0.27 8.78
C VAL A 673 14.46 -0.58 7.55
N HIS A 674 13.48 -1.47 7.60
CA HIS A 674 13.19 -2.42 6.52
C HIS A 674 12.04 -1.97 5.59
N SER A 675 11.39 -0.85 5.93
CA SER A 675 10.40 -0.15 5.10
C SER A 675 10.37 1.33 5.49
N ASP A 676 10.19 2.26 4.54
CA ASP A 676 9.99 3.70 4.87
C ASP A 676 8.75 3.93 5.73
N LEU A 677 7.71 3.12 5.57
CA LEU A 677 6.52 3.25 6.40
C LEU A 677 6.86 3.12 7.89
N THR A 678 7.92 2.38 8.22
CA THR A 678 8.35 2.21 9.62
C THR A 678 8.97 3.47 10.23
N MET A 679 9.23 4.49 9.41
CA MET A 679 9.71 5.80 9.85
C MET A 679 8.58 6.77 10.22
N GLN A 680 7.30 6.40 10.04
CA GLN A 680 6.14 7.29 10.24
C GLN A 680 5.67 7.44 11.69
N ASP A 681 6.42 6.92 12.68
CA ASP A 681 6.03 6.92 14.11
C ASP A 681 4.67 6.24 14.36
N ASP A 682 4.40 5.17 13.61
CA ASP A 682 3.19 4.34 13.71
C ASP A 682 3.56 2.93 14.22
N GLU A 683 3.36 2.69 15.51
CA GLU A 683 3.72 1.43 16.18
C GLU A 683 2.85 0.26 15.69
N ILE A 684 1.56 0.48 15.39
CA ILE A 684 0.63 -0.56 14.91
C ILE A 684 1.03 -0.99 13.50
N LEU A 685 1.26 -0.03 12.60
CA LEU A 685 1.72 -0.33 11.25
C LEU A 685 3.08 -1.03 11.26
N ASN A 686 3.99 -0.62 12.16
CA ASN A 686 5.29 -1.27 12.35
C ASN A 686 5.15 -2.76 12.66
N GLU A 687 4.29 -3.12 13.61
CA GLU A 687 4.09 -4.52 14.02
C GLU A 687 3.53 -5.37 12.87
N ILE A 688 2.61 -4.82 12.08
CA ILE A 688 2.04 -5.51 10.92
C ILE A 688 3.11 -5.74 9.85
N ILE A 689 3.96 -4.73 9.59
CA ILE A 689 5.06 -4.84 8.60
C ILE A 689 6.14 -5.80 9.08
N ASP A 690 6.52 -5.76 10.37
CA ASP A 690 7.47 -6.71 10.98
C ASP A 690 7.00 -8.15 10.71
N LYS A 691 5.73 -8.46 11.02
CA LYS A 691 5.14 -9.79 10.80
C LYS A 691 5.10 -10.16 9.31
N ALA A 692 4.60 -9.26 8.46
CA ALA A 692 4.54 -9.49 7.01
C ALA A 692 5.92 -9.74 6.39
N THR A 693 6.97 -9.09 6.91
CA THR A 693 8.36 -9.31 6.46
C THR A 693 8.88 -10.69 6.86
N VAL A 694 8.53 -11.18 8.06
CA VAL A 694 8.84 -12.56 8.49
C VAL A 694 8.11 -13.57 7.62
N ASP A 695 6.81 -13.38 7.39
CA ASP A 695 5.98 -14.30 6.60
C ASP A 695 6.48 -14.36 5.15
N LEU A 696 6.80 -13.21 4.54
CA LEU A 696 7.40 -13.16 3.20
C LEU A 696 8.76 -13.85 3.16
N ALA A 697 9.63 -13.65 4.16
CA ALA A 697 10.94 -14.30 4.19
C ALA A 697 10.81 -15.83 4.24
N GLY A 698 9.88 -16.34 5.06
CA GLY A 698 9.55 -17.77 5.09
C GLY A 698 9.08 -18.29 3.74
N LEU A 699 8.16 -17.56 3.08
CA LEU A 699 7.65 -17.94 1.75
C LEU A 699 8.74 -17.92 0.67
N LEU A 700 9.56 -16.86 0.61
CA LEU A 700 10.62 -16.71 -0.41
C LEU A 700 11.76 -17.71 -0.23
N SER A 701 11.92 -18.31 0.94
CA SER A 701 12.93 -19.34 1.19
C SER A 701 12.78 -20.59 0.32
N ASN A 702 11.58 -20.80 -0.23
CA ASN A 702 11.24 -21.89 -1.13
C ASN A 702 11.57 -21.60 -2.61
N TYR A 703 12.14 -20.43 -2.94
CA TYR A 703 12.36 -19.99 -4.31
C TYR A 703 13.80 -19.55 -4.59
N GLU A 704 14.32 -19.91 -5.77
CA GLU A 704 15.53 -19.31 -6.33
C GLU A 704 15.18 -17.98 -7.03
N LEU A 705 15.18 -16.86 -6.30
CA LEU A 705 14.67 -15.57 -6.80
C LEU A 705 15.38 -15.01 -8.03
N LYS A 706 16.64 -15.41 -8.24
CA LYS A 706 17.52 -14.99 -9.35
C LYS A 706 17.64 -16.00 -10.48
N THR A 707 16.85 -17.07 -10.43
CA THR A 707 16.76 -18.09 -11.47
C THR A 707 15.41 -17.94 -12.16
N HIS A 708 15.43 -17.71 -13.47
CA HIS A 708 14.24 -17.46 -14.28
C HIS A 708 14.14 -18.47 -15.42
N ALA A 709 12.94 -18.87 -15.82
CA ALA A 709 12.75 -19.66 -17.02
C ALA A 709 13.10 -18.84 -18.28
N ALA A 710 13.78 -19.42 -19.26
CA ALA A 710 14.13 -18.79 -20.54
C ALA A 710 12.92 -18.57 -21.47
N ILE A 711 11.73 -18.95 -21.01
CA ILE A 711 10.47 -18.86 -21.78
C ILE A 711 10.09 -17.42 -22.18
N THR A 712 10.67 -16.40 -21.53
CA THR A 712 10.54 -14.99 -21.91
C THR A 712 10.96 -14.74 -23.37
N ASN A 713 12.00 -15.41 -23.86
CA ASN A 713 12.44 -15.35 -25.26
C ASN A 713 11.33 -15.88 -26.20
N VAL A 714 10.66 -16.94 -25.78
CA VAL A 714 9.59 -17.56 -26.55
C VAL A 714 8.33 -16.70 -26.59
N VAL A 715 8.01 -15.95 -25.53
CA VAL A 715 6.89 -15.00 -25.54
C VAL A 715 7.28 -13.61 -26.08
N GLY A 716 8.58 -13.31 -26.20
CA GLY A 716 9.07 -12.03 -26.73
C GLY A 716 9.17 -10.91 -25.69
N LEU A 717 9.25 -11.27 -24.41
CA LEU A 717 9.43 -10.32 -23.30
C LEU A 717 10.89 -10.30 -22.84
N PRO A 718 11.40 -9.18 -22.30
CA PRO A 718 12.65 -9.18 -21.55
C PRO A 718 12.50 -10.01 -20.27
N LEU A 719 13.61 -10.45 -19.69
CA LEU A 719 13.58 -10.99 -18.32
C LEU A 719 13.21 -9.87 -17.32
N PRO A 720 12.56 -10.19 -16.19
CA PRO A 720 12.03 -9.17 -15.28
C PRO A 720 13.11 -8.31 -14.60
N PHE A 721 14.38 -8.67 -14.68
CA PHE A 721 15.51 -7.88 -14.17
C PHE A 721 16.24 -7.08 -15.27
N GLU A 722 15.95 -7.34 -16.54
CA GLU A 722 16.62 -6.70 -17.67
C GLU A 722 15.90 -5.42 -18.09
N PRO A 723 16.62 -4.32 -18.36
CA PRO A 723 15.97 -3.17 -18.96
C PRO A 723 15.42 -3.53 -20.33
N GLU A 724 14.33 -2.89 -20.73
CA GLU A 724 13.77 -3.08 -22.07
C GLU A 724 14.83 -2.67 -23.12
N MET A 725 15.43 -3.67 -23.78
CA MET A 725 16.25 -3.39 -24.95
C MET A 725 15.32 -2.91 -26.05
N LYS A 726 15.70 -1.86 -26.79
CA LYS A 726 15.04 -1.51 -28.05
C LYS A 726 15.12 -2.74 -28.96
N GLN A 727 14.11 -3.60 -28.94
CA GLN A 727 14.07 -4.78 -29.77
C GLN A 727 14.22 -4.28 -31.20
N GLN A 728 15.33 -4.65 -31.84
CA GLN A 728 15.36 -4.64 -33.29
C GLN A 728 14.23 -5.56 -33.71
N ASN A 729 13.32 -5.05 -34.54
CA ASN A 729 12.27 -5.81 -35.21
C ASN A 729 12.89 -6.86 -36.16
N SER A 730 13.69 -7.79 -35.65
CA SER A 730 13.98 -9.03 -36.33
C SER A 730 12.82 -9.96 -36.02
N ILE A 731 11.82 -9.92 -36.90
CA ILE A 731 10.97 -11.07 -37.16
C ILE A 731 11.93 -12.15 -37.67
N GLU A 732 12.57 -12.88 -36.76
CA GLU A 732 13.19 -14.15 -37.12
C GLU A 732 12.03 -15.10 -37.41
N ASN A 733 11.80 -15.27 -38.71
CA ASN A 733 10.96 -16.33 -39.21
C ASN A 733 11.63 -17.65 -38.82
N ASP A 734 11.17 -18.28 -37.74
CA ASP A 734 11.32 -19.72 -37.54
C ASP A 734 10.52 -20.44 -38.63
N THR A 735 11.04 -20.40 -39.86
CA THR A 735 10.50 -21.10 -41.02
C THR A 735 10.95 -22.55 -41.11
N GLU A 736 11.71 -23.05 -40.13
CA GLU A 736 12.04 -24.48 -40.03
C GLU A 736 11.17 -25.18 -38.97
N ASP A 737 9.86 -25.12 -39.19
CA ASP A 737 8.90 -26.05 -38.58
C ASP A 737 9.16 -27.44 -39.20
N THR A 738 10.27 -28.09 -38.82
CA THR A 738 10.51 -29.49 -39.16
C THR A 738 9.38 -30.31 -38.53
N GLU A 739 8.72 -31.15 -39.32
CA GLU A 739 7.57 -32.01 -38.91
C GLU A 739 7.84 -32.88 -37.66
N ASN A 740 9.07 -32.91 -37.16
CA ASN A 740 9.49 -33.62 -35.95
C ASN A 740 9.39 -32.83 -34.65
N ASN A 741 9.12 -31.51 -34.65
CA ASN A 741 8.94 -30.74 -33.42
C ASN A 741 7.50 -30.87 -32.86
N ASN A 742 7.04 -32.12 -32.70
CA ASN A 742 5.80 -32.49 -32.00
C ASN A 742 5.89 -32.29 -30.48
N ASN A 743 6.99 -31.72 -29.97
CA ASN A 743 7.22 -31.53 -28.56
C ASN A 743 6.33 -30.38 -28.05
N TYR A 744 5.37 -30.77 -27.20
CA TYR A 744 4.50 -29.89 -26.43
C TYR A 744 5.26 -28.80 -25.65
N VAL A 745 6.51 -29.10 -25.28
CA VAL A 745 7.46 -28.24 -24.58
C VAL A 745 8.80 -28.32 -25.34
N ASN A 746 9.27 -27.19 -25.88
CA ASN A 746 10.62 -27.09 -26.46
C ASN A 746 11.64 -27.15 -25.30
N SER A 747 12.78 -27.82 -25.47
CA SER A 747 13.84 -27.86 -24.46
C SER A 747 14.26 -26.46 -24.02
N GLU A 748 14.27 -25.49 -24.94
CA GLU A 748 14.55 -24.07 -24.66
C GLU A 748 13.54 -23.44 -23.70
N MET A 749 12.27 -23.88 -23.69
CA MET A 749 11.25 -23.38 -22.74
C MET A 749 11.52 -23.84 -21.30
N MET A 750 12.32 -24.91 -21.13
CA MET A 750 12.70 -25.48 -19.84
C MET A 750 14.10 -25.06 -19.41
N GLU A 751 14.81 -24.30 -20.25
CA GLU A 751 16.09 -23.69 -19.86
C GLU A 751 15.86 -22.61 -18.81
N VAL A 752 16.88 -22.38 -17.99
CA VAL A 752 16.88 -21.35 -16.96
C VAL A 752 18.00 -20.34 -17.20
N VAL A 753 17.70 -19.07 -16.98
CA VAL A 753 18.64 -17.96 -16.98
C VAL A 753 18.87 -17.54 -15.54
N ARG A 754 20.15 -17.41 -15.16
CA ARG A 754 20.55 -16.92 -13.84
C ARG A 754 21.08 -15.51 -13.95
N GLU A 755 20.65 -14.63 -13.04
CA GLU A 755 21.19 -13.29 -12.96
C GLU A 755 22.69 -13.29 -12.61
N ASN A 756 23.44 -12.36 -13.19
CA ASN A 756 24.84 -12.15 -12.85
C ASN A 756 24.96 -11.43 -11.50
N GLY A 757 25.45 -12.10 -10.46
CA GLY A 757 25.71 -11.52 -9.14
C GLY A 757 26.18 -12.57 -8.13
N SER A 758 26.67 -12.15 -6.97
CA SER A 758 26.99 -13.08 -5.89
C SER A 758 25.74 -13.88 -5.49
N GLU A 759 25.87 -15.21 -5.40
CA GLU A 759 24.89 -16.09 -4.76
C GLU A 759 24.61 -15.51 -3.37
N ILE A 760 23.40 -14.98 -3.17
CA ILE A 760 22.90 -14.74 -1.82
C ILE A 760 22.37 -16.10 -1.40
N ASP A 761 23.27 -16.96 -0.91
CA ASP A 761 22.90 -18.25 -0.34
C ASP A 761 22.16 -18.00 0.98
N GLY A 762 20.86 -18.33 1.00
CA GLY A 762 20.01 -18.29 2.20
C GLY A 762 19.00 -17.13 2.26
N LEU A 763 18.15 -17.18 3.29
CA LEU A 763 17.04 -16.28 3.70
C LEU A 763 17.34 -14.76 3.75
N GLN A 764 18.53 -14.33 3.32
CA GLN A 764 19.12 -13.01 3.58
C GLN A 764 18.69 -11.96 2.54
N THR A 765 17.40 -11.69 2.44
CA THR A 765 16.94 -10.50 1.70
C THR A 765 17.36 -9.23 2.45
N LEU A 766 17.48 -8.11 1.71
CA LEU A 766 17.92 -6.83 2.29
C LEU A 766 17.01 -6.38 3.44
N GLN A 767 15.70 -6.48 3.26
CA GLN A 767 14.71 -6.07 4.26
C GLN A 767 14.63 -7.04 5.44
N PHE A 768 14.76 -8.35 5.22
CA PHE A 768 14.79 -9.29 6.34
C PHE A 768 16.04 -9.12 7.20
N ASN A 769 17.22 -8.92 6.58
CA ASN A 769 18.45 -8.61 7.32
C ASN A 769 18.33 -7.31 8.11
N SER A 770 17.67 -6.30 7.53
CA SER A 770 17.37 -5.05 8.22
C SER A 770 16.46 -5.27 9.43
N LEU A 771 15.40 -6.09 9.27
CA LEU A 771 14.54 -6.48 10.38
C LEU A 771 15.33 -7.18 11.50
N LEU A 772 16.27 -8.07 11.17
CA LEU A 772 17.10 -8.76 12.18
C LEU A 772 17.95 -7.82 13.04
N ILE A 773 18.32 -6.64 12.54
CA ILE A 773 19.01 -5.61 13.35
C ILE A 773 18.08 -5.09 14.45
N ARG A 774 16.80 -4.88 14.11
CA ARG A 774 15.77 -4.36 15.03
C ARG A 774 15.15 -5.46 15.91
N ARG A 775 15.00 -6.67 15.37
CA ARG A 775 14.31 -7.83 15.93
C ARG A 775 15.15 -9.10 15.73
N PRO A 776 16.20 -9.31 16.54
CA PRO A 776 17.05 -10.50 16.43
C PRO A 776 16.27 -11.82 16.55
N ASP A 777 15.12 -11.82 17.23
CA ASP A 777 14.22 -12.96 17.41
C ASP A 777 13.47 -13.37 16.13
N ALA A 778 13.43 -12.51 15.10
CA ALA A 778 12.71 -12.78 13.86
C ALA A 778 13.24 -14.02 13.11
N ALA A 779 14.52 -14.37 13.27
CA ALA A 779 15.11 -15.56 12.65
C ALA A 779 14.45 -16.86 13.14
N GLU A 780 14.11 -16.95 14.43
CA GLU A 780 13.47 -18.14 15.02
C GLU A 780 12.03 -18.27 14.53
N ARG A 781 11.33 -17.15 14.34
CA ARG A 781 9.95 -17.09 13.85
C ARG A 781 9.81 -17.59 12.42
N VAL A 782 10.80 -17.31 11.55
CA VAL A 782 10.83 -17.86 10.18
C VAL A 782 10.88 -19.39 10.20
N GLY A 783 11.68 -20.00 11.09
CA GLY A 783 11.74 -21.45 11.21
C GLY A 783 10.38 -22.10 11.52
N LYS A 784 9.57 -21.44 12.37
CA LYS A 784 8.20 -21.85 12.67
C LYS A 784 7.25 -21.64 11.48
N ALA A 785 7.36 -20.51 10.77
CA ALA A 785 6.53 -20.20 9.60
C ALA A 785 6.80 -21.14 8.40
N VAL A 786 8.05 -21.54 8.17
CA VAL A 786 8.39 -22.54 7.14
C VAL A 786 7.76 -23.89 7.47
N HIS A 787 7.71 -24.26 8.76
CA HIS A 787 7.09 -25.51 9.20
C HIS A 787 5.57 -25.51 9.01
N SER A 788 4.88 -24.40 9.27
CA SER A 788 3.42 -24.29 9.08
C SER A 788 3.02 -24.30 7.60
N ILE A 789 3.77 -23.63 6.72
CA ILE A 789 3.53 -23.68 5.26
C ILE A 789 3.65 -25.11 4.74
N TYR A 790 4.65 -25.86 5.21
CA TYR A 790 4.86 -27.25 4.82
C TYR A 790 3.70 -28.18 5.24
N LEU A 791 3.13 -27.97 6.42
CA LEU A 791 1.97 -28.72 6.90
C LEU A 791 0.69 -28.40 6.12
N TYR A 792 0.50 -27.13 5.73
CA TYR A 792 -0.62 -26.69 4.89
C TYR A 792 -0.58 -27.31 3.49
N GLU A 793 0.60 -27.38 2.87
CA GLU A 793 0.78 -28.04 1.55
C GLU A 793 0.51 -29.55 1.58
N LEU A 794 0.60 -30.19 2.76
CA LEU A 794 0.29 -31.62 2.96
C LEU A 794 -1.19 -31.88 3.27
N GLY A 795 -2.03 -30.85 3.41
CA GLY A 795 -3.45 -30.99 3.75
C GLY A 795 -3.70 -31.42 5.20
N GLU A 796 -2.70 -31.26 6.08
CA GLU A 796 -2.81 -31.51 7.51
C GLU A 796 -2.98 -30.15 8.22
N SER A 797 -4.19 -29.59 8.21
CA SER A 797 -4.52 -28.42 9.02
C SER A 797 -5.17 -28.88 10.34
N ASP A 798 -4.42 -28.82 11.43
CA ASP A 798 -5.03 -28.74 12.77
C ASP A 798 -5.59 -27.32 12.96
N SER A 799 -6.76 -27.26 13.59
CA SER A 799 -7.47 -26.02 13.91
C SER A 799 -6.61 -25.11 14.78
N TYR A 800 -6.47 -23.85 14.35
CA TYR A 800 -5.88 -22.77 15.12
C TYR A 800 -6.60 -22.58 16.46
N ASP A 801 -5.99 -23.05 17.55
CA ASP A 801 -6.12 -22.53 18.90
C ASP A 801 -4.72 -22.61 19.51
N ASP A 802 -3.98 -21.50 19.50
CA ASP A 802 -2.76 -21.36 20.30
C ASP A 802 -2.65 -19.90 20.73
N TYR A 803 -3.20 -19.63 21.91
CA TYR A 803 -2.90 -18.45 22.70
C TYR A 803 -1.83 -18.81 23.72
N ASP A 804 -0.81 -17.96 23.78
CA ASP A 804 0.14 -17.72 24.86
C ASP A 804 -0.03 -18.57 26.15
N GLU A 805 0.85 -19.56 26.34
CA GLU A 805 1.26 -19.97 27.68
C GLU A 805 2.75 -19.60 27.86
N GLU A 806 2.97 -18.47 28.54
CA GLU A 806 4.23 -18.23 29.22
C GLU A 806 4.35 -19.25 30.37
N GLU A 807 5.45 -20.03 30.37
CA GLU A 807 5.76 -21.00 31.43
C GLU A 807 5.94 -20.31 32.79
N GLU A 808 4.88 -20.25 33.61
CA GLU A 808 5.00 -20.05 35.05
C GLU A 808 5.27 -21.39 35.75
N ASN A 809 6.52 -21.58 36.19
CA ASN A 809 6.88 -22.62 37.15
C ASN A 809 6.26 -22.31 38.52
N PHE A 810 5.20 -23.01 38.91
CA PHE A 810 4.75 -23.10 40.30
C PHE A 810 4.88 -24.54 40.82
N GLU A 811 5.68 -24.68 41.86
CA GLU A 811 5.81 -25.89 42.69
C GLU A 811 4.47 -26.21 43.36
N ILE A 812 4.01 -27.46 43.20
CA ILE A 812 2.82 -28.00 43.86
C ILE A 812 3.22 -28.48 45.25
N GLU A 813 2.73 -27.83 46.29
CA GLU A 813 2.60 -28.43 47.63
C GLU A 813 1.18 -29.01 47.78
N ASP A 814 1.14 -30.27 48.20
CA ASP A 814 -0.04 -31.08 48.50
C ASP A 814 -0.93 -30.43 49.57
N GLU A 815 -2.25 -30.36 49.37
CA GLU A 815 -3.21 -30.43 50.48
C GLU A 815 -4.61 -30.89 50.06
N GLU A 816 -5.27 -31.57 50.99
CA GLU A 816 -6.28 -32.61 50.86
C GLU A 816 -7.71 -32.16 50.45
N GLU A 817 -8.39 -33.00 49.66
CA GLU A 817 -9.85 -32.96 49.44
C GLU A 817 -10.66 -33.19 50.74
N PRO A 818 -11.86 -32.59 50.83
CA PRO A 818 -12.99 -33.29 51.44
C PRO A 818 -14.20 -33.41 50.50
N LYS A 819 -14.75 -34.63 50.52
CA LYS A 819 -15.91 -35.16 49.79
C LYS A 819 -17.23 -34.41 50.05
N PRO A 820 -18.17 -34.38 49.08
CA PRO A 820 -19.54 -33.94 49.30
C PRO A 820 -20.45 -35.08 49.80
N SER A 821 -21.36 -34.72 50.72
CA SER A 821 -22.37 -35.61 51.33
C SER A 821 -23.65 -35.70 50.50
N GLU A 822 -24.29 -36.86 50.62
CA GLU A 822 -25.43 -37.39 49.89
C GLU A 822 -26.77 -36.62 50.01
N PHE A 823 -27.49 -36.62 48.89
CA PHE A 823 -28.94 -36.82 48.67
C PHE A 823 -29.96 -36.48 49.77
N ASN A 824 -31.02 -35.74 49.37
CA ASN A 824 -32.39 -36.25 49.50
C ASN A 824 -33.36 -35.61 48.51
N VAL A 825 -34.24 -36.44 47.94
CA VAL A 825 -35.36 -36.12 47.05
C VAL A 825 -36.65 -36.38 47.83
N ASP A 826 -37.63 -35.48 47.70
CA ASP A 826 -39.09 -35.69 47.67
C ASP A 826 -39.81 -34.48 48.30
N ASP A 827 -40.55 -33.71 47.49
CA ASP A 827 -42.01 -33.59 47.65
C ASP A 827 -42.63 -32.65 46.59
N VAL A 828 -43.50 -33.29 45.81
CA VAL A 828 -44.71 -32.87 45.08
C VAL A 828 -45.33 -31.50 45.45
N GLU A 829 -45.65 -30.67 44.45
CA GLU A 829 -47.04 -30.21 44.22
C GLU A 829 -47.23 -29.51 42.86
N ILE A 830 -48.37 -29.83 42.26
CA ILE A 830 -48.89 -29.39 40.96
C ILE A 830 -49.85 -28.22 41.23
N GLU A 831 -49.71 -27.11 40.50
CA GLU A 831 -50.85 -26.23 40.19
C GLU A 831 -50.74 -25.71 38.74
N GLU A 832 -51.61 -26.24 37.87
CA GLU A 832 -52.04 -25.60 36.64
C GLU A 832 -52.95 -24.42 36.96
N LYS A 833 -52.81 -23.30 36.23
CA LYS A 833 -53.90 -22.34 36.04
C LYS A 833 -53.88 -21.70 34.65
N ASP A 834 -55.01 -21.90 33.99
CA ASP A 834 -55.45 -21.40 32.69
C ASP A 834 -55.68 -19.88 32.61
N ALA A 835 -55.91 -19.46 31.35
CA ALA A 835 -56.72 -18.32 30.87
C ALA A 835 -55.99 -16.97 30.70
N ASP A 836 -56.23 -16.16 29.66
CA ASP A 836 -56.97 -16.23 28.40
C ASP A 836 -56.73 -14.87 27.71
N GLU A 837 -56.67 -14.87 26.37
CA GLU A 837 -57.37 -13.95 25.44
C GLU A 837 -57.45 -12.43 25.76
N GLU A 838 -56.98 -11.53 24.89
CA GLU A 838 -57.71 -10.85 23.79
C GLU A 838 -57.06 -9.43 23.74
N ASN A 839 -57.00 -8.60 22.70
CA ASN A 839 -57.66 -8.50 21.43
C ASN A 839 -56.88 -7.51 20.54
N THR A 840 -57.03 -7.69 19.24
CA THR A 840 -56.68 -6.78 18.13
C THR A 840 -57.11 -5.32 18.27
N LYS A 841 -56.25 -4.40 17.81
CA LYS A 841 -56.56 -3.47 16.71
C LYS A 841 -55.32 -2.81 16.11
#